data_AF-A0A2J7R5M9-F1
#
_entry.id   AF-A0A2J7R5M9-F1
#
_cell.length_a   1.000
_cell.length_b   1.000
_cell.length_c   1.000
_cell.angle_alpha   90.00
_cell.angle_beta   90.00
_cell.angle_gamma   90.00
#
_symmetry.space_group_name_H-M   'P 1'
#
loop_
_entity.id
_entity.type
_entity.pdbx_description
1 polymer ?
#
loop_
_entity_poly.entity_id
_entity_poly.type
_entity_poly.pdbx_seq_one_letter_code
_entity_poly.pdbx_strand_id
1 'polypeptide(L)'
;MQSSTMATEKVTLADALSNVDVLDELTLPDEQPCIEAQPCSVVYQANFDTNFEDRNGFVTGIAKYIEEATVHASLNELLEEGLGHAVMLYTWRCCSRAIPQPKSNEQPNRVEIYEKTVEVLAPEVNKLLNFMYFQRKAIERFSAEVKRLCHQEKRKDFVSEAYLLTLGKFINMFAVLDELKNMKSSVKNDYSTYRRAAQFLKVMADSQTLQESQNLSMFLATQNKIRDTVKENLEKILGYEELLADVVNICVHMFETKMYLTPTEKHMLVKVMGFGLFLMDSELCNINKLDQKKKLKLEKIDRIFKNLEVVPLFGDMQIAPFNYIKRSKHFDPSKWPLSSSNNISPQADLMVHLPQIREDHVKYISELARYSNEVTTTYKETRSDAENKETADLALRGLQLLSEWTSVVTELYSWKLLHPTDHHQNKECPQEAEEYERATRYNYTDEEKFALIEVIAMIKGLQVLMARMETVFTDAIRRNIYAELQDFIQLLLREPLRKAIKNKKDLIRSIIVSVRETCADWQRGVEPQADPALKGKKDPDNGFGIKVPRRNVGPSSTQLYMVRTMLESLIADKSGGKRTLRKDIDGQYLVQIDQFHKTSFYWNYMLAFSASLQDCCDLSQLWYREFYLEMTMGRRIQKCTVRHQHNEECSDLITMEKRIQFPIEMSMPWILTDHILRTKEPSMMEYVLYPLDLYNDSAVYALTVFRKQFLYDEVEAEVNLCFDQFVYKLSEQIFAHYKQLAASILLDKRFRVECVALGTYLLPYPRANRYETLLKQRHVQLLGRSIDLNKLITQRINADMQKSLDLAVSKFEAGDITGIVELDGLLQVNRLCHKLLSKHLALDDYDAMFREANHNVLAPYGRITLHVFWELNYDFLPNYCYNAATNRFVKCRGITFTQPVHRDKPPQMGHHYLWGSKQLNLAYSTIYGQYTGFVGATHFRTMCRLLGYQGIAVVMEELLKIVKSLVQGNLLQFTKTLMEAMPKICKLPRYDYGSPGVLGYYHAQLNDIVQYPDARTELFHSFREFGNTILFCLLMEQALSQEEVCDLLHAAPFQNILPRPYCKDGEKPETKQKRLEAKYAALQIVPNIENLGTPKQAMIAREGDLLTRERLCCGLSIFEVVLSRLRSFLDDPIWVGPPPANGVLSVDECTEFHRLWSALQFVYCIPVGDTEFTVE
;
A
#
# COMPACT_ATOMS: atom_id res chain seq x y z
N MET A 1 -35.14 -7.92 51.90
CA MET A 1 -34.20 -7.12 52.71
C MET A 1 -33.37 -8.06 53.59
N GLN A 2 -32.18 -8.43 53.10
CA GLN A 2 -31.00 -8.79 53.88
C GLN A 2 -29.83 -8.40 52.97
N SER A 3 -29.11 -7.34 53.34
CA SER A 3 -28.06 -6.73 52.53
C SER A 3 -26.80 -7.61 52.59
N SER A 4 -26.44 -8.22 51.47
CA SER A 4 -25.10 -8.73 51.23
C SER A 4 -24.18 -7.53 51.01
N THR A 5 -23.43 -7.16 52.03
CA THR A 5 -22.31 -6.23 51.96
C THR A 5 -21.29 -6.76 50.94
N MET A 6 -21.17 -6.08 49.80
CA MET A 6 -20.00 -6.19 48.94
C MET A 6 -18.77 -5.76 49.75
N ALA A 7 -17.88 -6.71 50.01
CA ALA A 7 -16.56 -6.42 50.55
C ALA A 7 -15.78 -5.63 49.49
N THR A 8 -15.44 -4.39 49.80
CA THR A 8 -14.44 -3.62 49.06
C THR A 8 -13.09 -4.33 49.22
N GLU A 9 -12.57 -4.91 48.13
CA GLU A 9 -11.22 -5.46 48.09
C GLU A 9 -10.22 -4.35 48.45
N LYS A 10 -9.47 -4.54 49.54
CA LYS A 10 -8.38 -3.64 49.93
C LYS A 10 -7.17 -3.96 49.05
N VAL A 11 -6.94 -3.13 48.03
CA VAL A 11 -5.70 -3.13 47.23
C VAL A 11 -4.52 -2.99 48.19
N THR A 12 -3.56 -3.92 48.14
CA THR A 12 -2.39 -3.88 49.02
C THR A 12 -1.35 -2.88 48.50
N LEU A 13 -0.44 -2.41 49.37
CA LEU A 13 0.67 -1.56 48.95
C LEU A 13 1.59 -2.26 47.93
N ALA A 14 1.71 -3.59 48.03
CA ALA A 14 2.46 -4.40 47.08
C ALA A 14 1.81 -4.40 45.69
N ASP A 15 0.47 -4.54 45.62
CA ASP A 15 -0.27 -4.44 44.35
C ASP A 15 -0.12 -3.05 43.73
N ALA A 16 -0.15 -1.99 44.56
CA ALA A 16 0.03 -0.62 44.09
C ALA A 16 1.45 -0.36 43.57
N LEU A 17 2.48 -0.88 44.23
CA LEU A 17 3.88 -0.77 43.79
C LEU A 17 4.13 -1.60 42.53
N SER A 18 3.60 -2.83 42.46
CA SER A 18 3.70 -3.66 41.26
C SER A 18 3.02 -3.01 40.05
N ASN A 19 1.89 -2.32 40.23
CA ASN A 19 1.26 -1.56 39.14
C ASN A 19 2.12 -0.37 38.66
N VAL A 20 2.93 0.23 39.54
CA VAL A 20 3.88 1.30 39.17
C VAL A 20 5.11 0.73 38.46
N ASP A 21 5.65 -0.39 38.95
CA ASP A 21 6.78 -1.07 38.31
C ASP A 21 6.43 -1.54 36.88
N VAL A 22 5.18 -1.96 36.65
CA VAL A 22 4.66 -2.30 35.30
C VAL A 22 4.63 -1.08 34.37
N LEU A 23 4.47 0.15 34.89
CA LEU A 23 4.53 1.37 34.08
C LEU A 23 5.98 1.72 33.68
N ASP A 24 6.98 1.39 34.52
CA ASP A 24 8.40 1.61 34.23
C ASP A 24 8.97 0.55 33.25
N GLU A 25 8.40 -0.66 33.23
CA GLU A 25 8.73 -1.73 32.26
C GLU A 25 7.96 -1.62 30.92
N LEU A 26 7.03 -0.67 30.82
CA LEU A 26 6.20 -0.47 29.64
C LEU A 26 7.08 0.04 28.49
N THR A 27 7.41 -0.84 27.56
CA THR A 27 8.04 -0.44 26.30
C THR A 27 7.17 0.62 25.65
N LEU A 28 7.69 1.85 25.55
CA LEU A 28 6.99 2.92 24.85
C LEU A 28 6.66 2.42 23.44
N PRO A 29 5.37 2.42 23.05
CA PRO A 29 5.00 1.95 21.73
C PRO A 29 5.74 2.79 20.69
N ASP A 30 6.19 2.12 19.63
CA ASP A 30 6.70 2.80 18.46
C ASP A 30 5.69 3.86 17.99
N GLU A 31 6.17 5.07 17.66
CA GLU A 31 5.32 6.15 17.15
C GLU A 31 4.77 5.86 15.74
N GLN A 32 5.20 4.74 15.11
CA GLN A 32 4.68 4.27 13.83
C GLN A 32 3.19 3.85 13.91
N PRO A 33 2.32 4.37 13.02
CA PRO A 33 0.95 3.90 12.90
C PRO A 33 0.88 2.42 12.49
N CYS A 34 0.06 1.64 13.19
CA CYS A 34 -0.19 0.23 12.90
C CYS A 34 -1.15 0.07 11.71
N ILE A 35 -0.62 0.14 10.49
CA ILE A 35 -1.34 -0.09 9.22
C ILE A 35 -0.77 -1.28 8.43
N GLU A 36 -0.09 -2.17 9.13
CA GLU A 36 0.52 -3.38 8.59
C GLU A 36 -0.10 -4.60 9.25
N ALA A 37 0.00 -5.74 8.56
CA ALA A 37 -0.43 -7.01 9.12
C ALA A 37 0.62 -7.56 10.11
N GLN A 38 0.31 -8.72 10.69
CA GLN A 38 1.21 -9.37 11.63
C GLN A 38 2.48 -9.84 10.90
N PRO A 39 3.69 -9.45 11.35
CA PRO A 39 4.90 -9.97 10.77
C PRO A 39 5.01 -11.47 11.00
N CYS A 40 5.02 -12.23 9.92
CA CYS A 40 5.35 -13.65 9.94
C CYS A 40 6.87 -13.80 10.10
N SER A 41 7.36 -13.56 11.31
CA SER A 41 8.72 -13.94 11.71
C SER A 41 8.81 -15.47 11.83
N VAL A 42 10.01 -16.02 12.09
CA VAL A 42 10.16 -17.46 12.36
C VAL A 42 9.43 -17.78 13.67
N VAL A 43 8.14 -18.11 13.59
CA VAL A 43 7.31 -18.44 14.75
C VAL A 43 7.61 -19.89 15.14
N TYR A 44 8.18 -20.08 16.32
CA TYR A 44 8.29 -21.41 16.92
C TYR A 44 6.94 -21.77 17.55
N GLN A 45 6.21 -22.68 16.89
CA GLN A 45 4.95 -23.18 17.41
C GLN A 45 5.12 -24.56 18.03
N ALA A 46 4.86 -24.66 19.33
CA ALA A 46 4.84 -25.94 20.02
C ALA A 46 3.52 -26.67 19.68
N ASN A 47 3.62 -27.76 18.91
CA ASN A 47 2.51 -28.68 18.70
C ASN A 47 2.52 -29.76 19.80
N PHE A 48 1.46 -29.80 20.61
CA PHE A 48 1.29 -30.78 21.68
C PHE A 48 0.32 -31.92 21.29
N ASP A 49 -0.16 -31.95 20.04
CA ASP A 49 -0.98 -33.06 19.56
C ASP A 49 -0.08 -34.28 19.26
N THR A 50 -0.33 -35.37 19.98
CA THR A 50 0.41 -36.63 19.89
C THR A 50 -0.21 -37.62 18.89
N ASN A 51 -1.28 -37.26 18.16
CA ASN A 51 -2.04 -38.19 17.33
C ASN A 51 -2.38 -39.52 18.07
N PHE A 52 -2.74 -39.37 19.35
CA PHE A 52 -3.10 -40.45 20.26
C PHE A 52 -1.97 -41.45 20.60
N GLU A 53 -0.69 -41.13 20.43
CA GLU A 53 0.42 -42.02 20.81
C GLU A 53 0.36 -42.50 22.27
N ASP A 54 -0.09 -41.62 23.17
CA ASP A 54 -0.26 -41.86 24.61
C ASP A 54 -1.58 -42.55 25.00
N ARG A 55 -2.39 -43.02 24.03
CA ARG A 55 -3.66 -43.73 24.25
C ARG A 55 -3.58 -44.89 25.25
N ASN A 56 -2.44 -45.60 25.27
CA ASN A 56 -2.20 -46.73 26.16
C ASN A 56 -1.99 -46.32 27.62
N GLY A 57 -1.76 -45.03 27.89
CA GLY A 57 -1.67 -44.48 29.26
C GLY A 57 -3.03 -44.32 29.94
N PHE A 58 -4.13 -44.32 29.18
CA PHE A 58 -5.49 -44.04 29.68
C PHE A 58 -6.40 -45.29 29.71
N VAL A 59 -5.82 -46.48 29.94
CA VAL A 59 -6.54 -47.77 29.93
C VAL A 59 -7.55 -47.82 31.08
N THR A 60 -8.81 -47.46 30.81
CA THR A 60 -9.93 -47.56 31.75
C THR A 60 -11.10 -48.28 31.08
N GLY A 61 -11.27 -49.56 31.44
CA GLY A 61 -12.50 -50.36 31.30
C GLY A 61 -13.00 -50.81 29.91
N ILE A 62 -12.81 -50.05 28.83
CA ILE A 62 -13.47 -50.33 27.53
C ILE A 62 -12.47 -50.26 26.36
N ALA A 63 -11.98 -51.44 25.93
CA ALA A 63 -10.99 -51.57 24.84
C ALA A 63 -11.44 -51.00 23.48
N LYS A 64 -12.77 -50.88 23.26
CA LYS A 64 -13.35 -50.39 21.99
C LYS A 64 -12.84 -49.00 21.60
N TYR A 65 -12.78 -48.05 22.54
CA TYR A 65 -12.42 -46.66 22.22
C TYR A 65 -10.92 -46.52 21.90
N ILE A 66 -10.07 -47.34 22.52
CA ILE A 66 -8.63 -47.40 22.23
C ILE A 66 -8.38 -47.97 20.84
N GLU A 67 -9.11 -49.04 20.47
CA GLU A 67 -9.07 -49.60 19.12
C GLU A 67 -9.51 -48.56 18.08
N GLU A 68 -10.60 -47.83 18.34
CA GLU A 68 -11.07 -46.76 17.45
C GLU A 68 -10.03 -45.64 17.31
N ALA A 69 -9.44 -45.16 18.42
CA ALA A 69 -8.36 -44.17 18.39
C ALA A 69 -7.13 -44.67 17.59
N THR A 70 -6.79 -45.95 17.70
CA THR A 70 -5.69 -46.60 16.95
C THR A 70 -5.93 -46.58 15.45
N VAL A 71 -7.13 -46.94 15.01
CA VAL A 71 -7.48 -46.88 13.60
C VAL A 71 -7.54 -45.42 13.13
N HIS A 72 -8.10 -44.53 13.94
CA HIS A 72 -8.21 -43.10 13.62
C HIS A 72 -6.83 -42.45 13.41
N ALA A 73 -5.86 -42.70 14.30
CA ALA A 73 -4.50 -42.18 14.14
C ALA A 73 -3.85 -42.62 12.82
N SER A 74 -3.99 -43.91 12.48
CA SER A 74 -3.50 -44.48 11.22
C SER A 74 -4.19 -43.88 9.98
N LEU A 75 -5.45 -43.49 10.10
CA LEU A 75 -6.18 -42.80 9.02
C LEU A 75 -5.71 -41.34 8.86
N ASN A 76 -5.40 -40.65 9.95
CA ASN A 76 -4.87 -39.28 9.89
C ASN A 76 -3.51 -39.22 9.17
N GLU A 77 -2.60 -40.16 9.45
CA GLU A 77 -1.30 -40.25 8.77
C GLU A 77 -1.45 -40.41 7.24
N LEU A 78 -2.43 -41.19 6.79
CA LEU A 78 -2.73 -41.36 5.37
C LEU A 78 -3.32 -40.09 4.73
N LEU A 79 -4.07 -39.28 5.48
CA LEU A 79 -4.55 -37.97 5.00
C LEU A 79 -3.39 -37.00 4.81
N GLU A 80 -2.42 -36.98 5.72
CA GLU A 80 -1.21 -36.17 5.59
C GLU A 80 -0.33 -36.60 4.40
N GLU A 81 -0.14 -37.92 4.21
CA GLU A 81 0.55 -38.47 3.03
C GLU A 81 -0.19 -38.08 1.73
N GLY A 82 -1.51 -38.13 1.75
CA GLY A 82 -2.36 -37.69 0.63
C GLY A 82 -2.24 -36.20 0.31
N LEU A 83 -2.14 -35.34 1.33
CA LEU A 83 -1.88 -33.92 1.14
C LEU A 83 -0.53 -33.68 0.46
N GLY A 84 0.52 -34.43 0.86
CA GLY A 84 1.83 -34.39 0.21
C GLY A 84 1.75 -34.71 -1.29
N HIS A 85 0.95 -35.71 -1.67
CA HIS A 85 0.69 -36.04 -3.08
C HIS A 85 -0.16 -34.99 -3.81
N ALA A 86 -1.13 -34.37 -3.16
CA ALA A 86 -1.92 -33.27 -3.74
C ALA A 86 -1.02 -32.06 -4.06
N VAL A 87 -0.15 -31.67 -3.13
CA VAL A 87 0.87 -30.64 -3.32
C VAL A 87 1.78 -30.99 -4.49
N MET A 88 2.27 -32.24 -4.55
CA MET A 88 3.12 -32.73 -5.64
C MET A 88 2.42 -32.56 -7.00
N LEU A 89 1.16 -32.97 -7.12
CA LEU A 89 0.40 -32.86 -8.38
C LEU A 89 0.16 -31.40 -8.76
N TYR A 90 -0.32 -30.59 -7.83
CA TYR A 90 -0.65 -29.19 -8.06
C TYR A 90 0.57 -28.39 -8.53
N THR A 91 1.71 -28.57 -7.87
CA THR A 91 2.97 -27.86 -8.17
C THR A 91 3.80 -28.51 -9.30
N TRP A 92 3.27 -29.56 -9.95
CA TRP A 92 3.96 -30.21 -11.07
C TRP A 92 3.88 -29.34 -12.33
N ARG A 93 5.02 -28.75 -12.73
CA ARG A 93 5.20 -28.09 -14.03
C ARG A 93 5.92 -29.03 -15.01
N CYS A 94 5.59 -28.90 -16.29
CA CYS A 94 6.03 -29.84 -17.33
C CYS A 94 7.54 -29.76 -17.62
N CYS A 95 8.29 -30.78 -17.21
CA CYS A 95 9.72 -30.88 -17.49
C CYS A 95 9.99 -31.11 -18.98
N SER A 96 9.17 -31.92 -19.65
CA SER A 96 9.30 -32.22 -21.07
C SER A 96 9.14 -31.00 -22.00
N ARG A 97 8.55 -29.89 -21.53
CA ARG A 97 8.50 -28.61 -22.28
C ARG A 97 9.85 -27.88 -22.31
N ALA A 98 10.74 -28.18 -21.36
CA ALA A 98 12.10 -27.65 -21.24
C ALA A 98 13.15 -28.56 -21.89
N ILE A 99 12.87 -29.86 -22.02
CA ILE A 99 13.78 -30.83 -22.65
C ILE A 99 13.80 -30.63 -24.18
N PRO A 100 14.98 -30.53 -24.82
CA PRO A 100 15.08 -30.44 -26.27
C PRO A 100 14.61 -31.75 -26.93
N GLN A 101 13.66 -31.66 -27.86
CA GLN A 101 13.17 -32.84 -28.57
C GLN A 101 14.09 -33.20 -29.75
N PRO A 102 14.44 -34.49 -29.93
CA PRO A 102 15.19 -34.92 -31.10
C PRO A 102 14.39 -34.65 -32.38
N LYS A 103 14.93 -33.86 -33.31
CA LYS A 103 14.27 -33.45 -34.55
C LYS A 103 14.34 -34.52 -35.64
N SER A 104 15.40 -35.33 -35.63
CA SER A 104 15.60 -36.42 -36.60
C SER A 104 16.29 -37.61 -35.94
N ASN A 105 16.19 -38.78 -36.57
CA ASN A 105 16.86 -39.98 -36.11
C ASN A 105 18.39 -39.90 -36.21
N GLU A 106 18.89 -39.04 -37.09
CA GLU A 106 20.31 -38.81 -37.42
C GLU A 106 20.96 -37.71 -36.55
N GLN A 107 20.21 -37.13 -35.60
CA GLN A 107 20.71 -36.06 -34.76
C GLN A 107 21.90 -36.54 -33.89
N PRO A 108 23.07 -35.86 -33.93
CA PRO A 108 24.30 -36.35 -33.26
C PRO A 108 24.16 -36.51 -31.75
N ASN A 109 23.54 -35.54 -31.07
CA ASN A 109 23.35 -35.54 -29.62
C ASN A 109 22.07 -36.26 -29.16
N ARG A 110 21.45 -37.09 -30.03
CA ARG A 110 20.21 -37.80 -29.70
C ARG A 110 20.35 -38.73 -28.49
N VAL A 111 21.47 -39.46 -28.41
CA VAL A 111 21.74 -40.38 -27.28
C VAL A 111 21.89 -39.60 -25.99
N GLU A 112 22.73 -38.56 -26.00
CA GLU A 112 22.96 -37.67 -24.86
C GLU A 112 21.67 -37.01 -24.36
N ILE A 113 20.81 -36.53 -25.27
CA ILE A 113 19.49 -35.98 -24.91
C ILE A 113 18.66 -37.01 -24.16
N TYR A 114 18.60 -38.26 -24.63
CA TYR A 114 17.82 -39.30 -23.95
C TYR A 114 18.45 -39.73 -22.62
N GLU A 115 19.78 -39.78 -22.51
CA GLU A 115 20.45 -40.09 -21.25
C GLU A 115 20.12 -39.03 -20.20
N LYS A 116 20.23 -37.75 -20.56
CA LYS A 116 19.85 -36.63 -19.69
C LYS A 116 18.35 -36.57 -19.40
N THR A 117 17.51 -36.95 -20.37
CA THR A 117 16.06 -37.06 -20.16
C THR A 117 15.74 -38.09 -19.08
N VAL A 118 16.38 -39.27 -19.11
CA VAL A 118 16.20 -40.31 -18.10
C VAL A 118 16.76 -39.86 -16.76
N GLU A 119 17.94 -39.25 -16.73
CA GLU A 119 18.57 -38.72 -15.51
C GLU A 119 17.67 -37.73 -14.76
N VAL A 120 17.06 -36.77 -15.48
CA VAL A 120 16.20 -35.74 -14.89
C VAL A 120 14.83 -36.29 -14.50
N LEU A 121 14.20 -37.11 -15.34
CA LEU A 121 12.82 -37.55 -15.13
C LEU A 121 12.69 -38.80 -14.26
N ALA A 122 13.72 -39.64 -14.11
CA ALA A 122 13.62 -40.87 -13.31
C ALA A 122 13.19 -40.62 -11.84
N PRO A 123 13.78 -39.65 -11.11
CA PRO A 123 13.32 -39.33 -9.75
C PRO A 123 11.87 -38.86 -9.69
N GLU A 124 11.43 -38.09 -10.69
CA GLU A 124 10.05 -37.60 -10.78
C GLU A 124 9.07 -38.75 -11.07
N VAL A 125 9.42 -39.67 -11.98
CA VAL A 125 8.61 -40.87 -12.26
C VAL A 125 8.48 -41.77 -11.04
N ASN A 126 9.51 -41.89 -10.19
CA ASN A 126 9.40 -42.59 -8.92
C ASN A 126 8.33 -41.98 -8.00
N LYS A 127 8.18 -40.64 -7.98
CA LYS A 127 7.10 -39.99 -7.23
C LYS A 127 5.72 -40.36 -7.79
N LEU A 128 5.57 -40.48 -9.11
CA LEU A 128 4.33 -40.93 -9.75
C LEU A 128 3.99 -42.39 -9.46
N LEU A 129 5.01 -43.27 -9.41
CA LEU A 129 4.84 -44.66 -8.96
C LEU A 129 4.36 -44.70 -7.51
N ASN A 130 5.00 -43.94 -6.62
CA ASN A 130 4.59 -43.83 -5.22
C ASN A 130 3.15 -43.32 -5.10
N PHE A 131 2.75 -42.32 -5.88
CA PHE A 131 1.36 -41.83 -5.94
C PHE A 131 0.38 -42.92 -6.40
N MET A 132 0.71 -43.67 -7.46
CA MET A 132 -0.12 -44.78 -7.95
C MET A 132 -0.29 -45.88 -6.89
N TYR A 133 0.77 -46.19 -6.13
CA TYR A 133 0.71 -47.15 -5.03
C TYR A 133 -0.05 -46.62 -3.82
N PHE A 134 0.17 -45.36 -3.45
CA PHE A 134 -0.51 -44.67 -2.36
C PHE A 134 -2.02 -44.67 -2.57
N GLN A 135 -2.52 -44.20 -3.73
CA GLN A 135 -3.97 -44.13 -3.95
C GLN A 135 -4.61 -45.53 -3.86
N ARG A 136 -3.94 -46.58 -4.36
CA ARG A 136 -4.44 -47.96 -4.26
C ARG A 136 -4.52 -48.41 -2.80
N LYS A 137 -3.45 -48.21 -2.04
CA LYS A 137 -3.38 -48.51 -0.59
C LYS A 137 -4.45 -47.75 0.19
N ALA A 138 -4.63 -46.46 -0.10
CA ALA A 138 -5.60 -45.59 0.55
C ALA A 138 -7.05 -46.03 0.25
N ILE A 139 -7.37 -46.36 -1.00
CA ILE A 139 -8.69 -46.88 -1.38
C ILE A 139 -8.95 -48.23 -0.70
N GLU A 140 -8.00 -49.16 -0.74
CA GLU A 140 -8.13 -50.48 -0.11
C GLU A 140 -8.36 -50.36 1.40
N ARG A 141 -7.59 -49.50 2.08
CA ARG A 141 -7.74 -49.24 3.51
C ARG A 141 -9.09 -48.60 3.83
N PHE A 142 -9.51 -47.60 3.07
CA PHE A 142 -10.80 -46.94 3.22
C PHE A 142 -11.96 -47.91 2.99
N SER A 143 -11.94 -48.69 1.92
CA SER A 143 -12.97 -49.70 1.61
C SER A 143 -13.01 -50.82 2.65
N ALA A 144 -11.86 -51.27 3.16
CA ALA A 144 -11.81 -52.25 4.25
C ALA A 144 -12.50 -51.72 5.51
N GLU A 145 -12.29 -50.44 5.82
CA GLU A 145 -12.91 -49.81 6.98
C GLU A 145 -14.42 -49.60 6.81
N VAL A 146 -14.86 -49.16 5.63
CA VAL A 146 -16.29 -49.11 5.28
C VAL A 146 -16.92 -50.50 5.40
N LYS A 147 -16.26 -51.54 4.91
CA LYS A 147 -16.73 -52.93 5.02
C LYS A 147 -16.85 -53.38 6.48
N ARG A 148 -15.90 -53.02 7.33
CA ARG A 148 -15.91 -53.32 8.78
C ARG A 148 -17.11 -52.67 9.47
N LEU A 149 -17.34 -51.38 9.21
CA LEU A 149 -18.43 -50.60 9.81
C LEU A 149 -19.82 -50.96 9.25
N CYS A 150 -19.90 -51.51 8.04
CA CYS A 150 -21.15 -51.95 7.43
C CYS A 150 -21.56 -53.39 7.79
N HIS A 151 -20.73 -54.14 8.53
CA HIS A 151 -21.08 -55.49 8.99
C HIS A 151 -22.38 -55.48 9.80
N GLN A 152 -23.28 -56.47 9.63
CA GLN A 152 -24.64 -56.44 10.19
C GLN A 152 -24.70 -56.19 11.71
N GLU A 153 -23.72 -56.69 12.46
CA GLU A 153 -23.60 -56.44 13.90
C GLU A 153 -22.99 -55.06 14.20
N LYS A 154 -21.93 -54.67 13.48
CA LYS A 154 -21.23 -53.39 13.69
C LYS A 154 -22.02 -52.18 13.22
N ARG A 155 -22.90 -52.34 12.23
CA ARG A 155 -23.77 -51.27 11.74
C ARG A 155 -24.74 -50.76 12.80
N LYS A 156 -25.03 -51.60 13.79
CA LYS A 156 -25.87 -51.26 14.93
C LYS A 156 -25.06 -50.60 16.06
N ASP A 157 -23.74 -50.67 16.04
CA ASP A 157 -22.87 -50.08 17.04
C ASP A 157 -22.71 -48.56 16.84
N PHE A 158 -22.38 -47.87 17.93
CA PHE A 158 -21.97 -46.47 17.91
C PHE A 158 -20.64 -46.29 17.16
N VAL A 159 -20.56 -45.24 16.34
CA VAL A 159 -19.38 -44.72 15.63
C VAL A 159 -19.28 -43.23 15.95
N SER A 160 -18.10 -42.75 16.33
CA SER A 160 -17.94 -41.35 16.74
C SER A 160 -18.07 -40.36 15.56
N GLU A 161 -18.58 -39.17 15.85
CA GLU A 161 -18.67 -38.04 14.92
C GLU A 161 -17.31 -37.69 14.32
N ALA A 162 -16.26 -37.67 15.14
CA ALA A 162 -14.90 -37.40 14.70
C ALA A 162 -14.41 -38.44 13.69
N TYR A 163 -14.77 -39.70 13.88
CA TYR A 163 -14.40 -40.78 12.96
C TYR A 163 -15.19 -40.71 11.64
N LEU A 164 -16.49 -40.40 11.69
CA LEU A 164 -17.29 -40.15 10.49
C LEU A 164 -16.75 -38.95 9.69
N LEU A 165 -16.32 -37.90 10.37
CA LEU A 165 -15.70 -36.73 9.74
C LEU A 165 -14.39 -37.10 9.05
N THR A 166 -13.55 -37.93 9.67
CA THR A 166 -12.31 -38.44 9.06
C THR A 166 -12.60 -39.29 7.82
N LEU A 167 -13.62 -40.14 7.82
CA LEU A 167 -14.07 -40.82 6.60
C LEU A 167 -14.53 -39.81 5.52
N GLY A 168 -15.20 -38.73 5.91
CA GLY A 168 -15.50 -37.60 5.04
C GLY A 168 -14.25 -36.96 4.44
N LYS A 169 -13.22 -36.69 5.25
CA LYS A 169 -11.93 -36.16 4.79
C LYS A 169 -11.27 -37.07 3.76
N PHE A 170 -11.36 -38.40 3.90
CA PHE A 170 -10.89 -39.36 2.87
C PHE A 170 -11.65 -39.22 1.55
N ILE A 171 -12.98 -39.11 1.61
CA ILE A 171 -13.82 -38.88 0.43
C ILE A 171 -13.36 -37.60 -0.29
N ASN A 172 -13.14 -36.51 0.45
CA ASN A 172 -12.61 -35.27 -0.10
C ASN A 172 -11.19 -35.44 -0.67
N MET A 173 -10.29 -36.15 0.02
CA MET A 173 -8.92 -36.42 -0.46
C MET A 173 -8.93 -37.13 -1.81
N PHE A 174 -9.79 -38.15 -1.99
CA PHE A 174 -9.92 -38.84 -3.27
C PHE A 174 -10.41 -37.91 -4.38
N ALA A 175 -11.38 -37.02 -4.09
CA ALA A 175 -11.84 -36.03 -5.05
C ALA A 175 -10.71 -35.07 -5.47
N VAL A 176 -9.96 -34.53 -4.50
CA VAL A 176 -8.83 -33.63 -4.75
C VAL A 176 -7.77 -34.31 -5.62
N LEU A 177 -7.34 -35.53 -5.26
CA LEU A 177 -6.28 -36.24 -5.99
C LEU A 177 -6.71 -36.62 -7.41
N ASP A 178 -7.96 -37.03 -7.61
CA ASP A 178 -8.47 -37.42 -8.92
C ASP A 178 -8.60 -36.24 -9.86
N GLU A 179 -9.14 -35.12 -9.36
CA GLU A 179 -9.31 -33.90 -10.14
C GLU A 179 -7.95 -33.24 -10.47
N LEU A 180 -7.02 -33.15 -9.51
CA LEU A 180 -5.65 -32.68 -9.80
C LEU A 180 -4.96 -33.56 -10.85
N LYS A 181 -5.12 -34.89 -10.76
CA LYS A 181 -4.60 -35.83 -11.76
C LYS A 181 -5.25 -35.60 -13.13
N ASN A 182 -6.57 -35.39 -13.18
CA ASN A 182 -7.30 -35.19 -14.44
C ASN A 182 -6.83 -33.94 -15.18
N MET A 183 -6.55 -32.86 -14.45
CA MET A 183 -6.14 -31.58 -15.03
C MET A 183 -4.67 -31.56 -15.45
N LYS A 184 -3.79 -32.29 -14.76
CA LYS A 184 -2.34 -32.24 -15.00
C LYS A 184 -1.90 -33.06 -16.23
N SER A 185 -2.07 -32.46 -17.41
CA SER A 185 -1.51 -32.98 -18.66
C SER A 185 0.03 -33.09 -18.62
N SER A 186 0.68 -32.17 -17.90
CA SER A 186 2.13 -32.14 -17.66
C SER A 186 2.67 -33.47 -17.12
N VAL A 187 2.02 -34.06 -16.12
CA VAL A 187 2.40 -35.36 -15.52
C VAL A 187 2.41 -36.48 -16.56
N LYS A 188 1.35 -36.56 -17.38
CA LYS A 188 1.22 -37.56 -18.45
C LYS A 188 2.29 -37.38 -19.53
N ASN A 189 2.59 -36.13 -19.90
CA ASN A 189 3.57 -35.80 -20.93
C ASN A 189 5.00 -36.11 -20.49
N ASP A 190 5.35 -35.79 -19.24
CA ASP A 190 6.67 -36.08 -18.68
C ASP A 190 6.92 -37.58 -18.61
N TYR A 191 5.95 -38.35 -18.10
CA TYR A 191 6.05 -39.80 -18.08
C TYR A 191 6.18 -40.41 -19.50
N SER A 192 5.42 -39.91 -20.46
CA SER A 192 5.48 -40.37 -21.86
C SER A 192 6.85 -40.09 -22.49
N THR A 193 7.46 -38.95 -22.15
CA THR A 193 8.80 -38.56 -22.61
C THR A 193 9.88 -39.43 -21.98
N TYR A 194 9.81 -39.66 -20.67
CA TYR A 194 10.67 -40.60 -19.96
C TYR A 194 10.59 -42.01 -20.55
N ARG A 195 9.39 -42.56 -20.73
CA ARG A 195 9.17 -43.91 -21.28
C ARG A 195 9.83 -44.06 -22.65
N ARG A 196 9.72 -43.06 -23.53
CA ARG A 196 10.34 -43.07 -24.87
C ARG A 196 11.87 -43.10 -24.78
N ALA A 197 12.47 -42.29 -23.90
CA ALA A 197 13.91 -42.24 -23.70
C ALA A 197 14.45 -43.54 -23.09
N ALA A 198 13.80 -44.05 -22.04
CA ALA A 198 14.19 -45.28 -21.35
C ALA A 198 14.08 -46.52 -22.25
N GLN A 199 13.06 -46.59 -23.12
CA GLN A 199 12.92 -47.65 -24.13
C GLN A 199 14.03 -47.59 -25.18
N PHE A 200 14.40 -46.39 -25.64
CA PHE A 200 15.49 -46.21 -26.61
C PHE A 200 16.85 -46.65 -26.03
N LEU A 201 17.13 -46.28 -24.78
CA LEU A 201 18.37 -46.63 -24.07
C LEU A 201 18.39 -48.06 -23.51
N LYS A 202 17.30 -48.83 -23.67
CA LYS A 202 17.15 -50.20 -23.16
C LYS A 202 17.35 -50.31 -21.64
N VAL A 203 16.97 -49.28 -20.89
CA VAL A 203 17.10 -49.24 -19.42
C VAL A 203 16.05 -50.11 -18.73
N MET A 204 14.90 -50.35 -19.39
CA MET A 204 13.81 -51.22 -18.91
C MET A 204 13.98 -52.64 -19.46
N ALA A 205 14.76 -53.49 -18.76
CA ALA A 205 15.13 -54.83 -19.25
C ALA A 205 14.43 -55.99 -18.51
N ASP A 206 13.93 -55.77 -17.29
CA ASP A 206 13.28 -56.80 -16.47
C ASP A 206 11.75 -56.82 -16.64
N SER A 207 11.15 -58.01 -16.53
CA SER A 207 9.71 -58.20 -16.78
C SER A 207 8.82 -57.46 -15.76
N GLN A 208 9.33 -57.17 -14.56
CA GLN A 208 8.56 -56.51 -13.51
C GLN A 208 8.46 -55.01 -13.75
N THR A 209 9.57 -54.32 -14.04
CA THR A 209 9.54 -52.88 -14.38
C THR A 209 8.73 -52.60 -15.64
N LEU A 210 8.71 -53.52 -16.61
CA LEU A 210 7.91 -53.38 -17.81
C LEU A 210 6.39 -53.39 -17.50
N GLN A 211 5.98 -54.26 -16.58
CA GLN A 211 4.59 -54.34 -16.12
C GLN A 211 4.19 -53.10 -15.30
N GLU A 212 5.05 -52.65 -14.39
CA GLU A 212 4.82 -51.43 -13.59
C GLU A 212 4.71 -50.19 -14.48
N SER A 213 5.59 -50.09 -15.49
CA SER A 213 5.56 -49.04 -16.50
C SER A 213 4.25 -49.03 -17.30
N GLN A 214 3.73 -50.21 -17.66
CA GLN A 214 2.45 -50.32 -18.35
C GLN A 214 1.28 -49.91 -17.44
N ASN A 215 1.28 -50.33 -16.18
CA ASN A 215 0.25 -49.97 -15.20
C ASN A 215 0.19 -48.46 -14.96
N LEU A 216 1.35 -47.81 -14.78
CA LEU A 216 1.41 -46.35 -14.59
C LEU A 216 0.91 -45.61 -15.84
N SER A 217 1.26 -46.10 -17.04
CA SER A 217 0.76 -45.53 -18.30
C SER A 217 -0.76 -45.57 -18.39
N MET A 218 -1.37 -46.69 -18.00
CA MET A 218 -2.83 -46.84 -18.00
C MET A 218 -3.48 -45.95 -16.93
N PHE A 219 -2.89 -45.89 -15.74
CA PHE A 219 -3.38 -45.04 -14.65
C PHE A 219 -3.42 -43.56 -15.04
N LEU A 220 -2.34 -43.04 -15.62
CA LEU A 220 -2.25 -41.64 -16.05
C LEU A 220 -3.13 -41.34 -17.27
N ALA A 221 -3.37 -42.32 -18.15
CA ALA A 221 -4.19 -42.14 -19.35
C ALA A 221 -5.71 -42.11 -19.05
N THR A 222 -6.17 -42.89 -18.07
CA THR A 222 -7.59 -43.00 -17.74
C THR A 222 -8.05 -41.82 -16.88
N GLN A 223 -9.01 -41.03 -17.37
CA GLN A 223 -9.66 -39.98 -16.60
C GLN A 223 -10.54 -40.57 -15.50
N ASN A 224 -10.65 -39.86 -14.39
CA ASN A 224 -11.47 -40.21 -13.23
C ASN A 224 -11.14 -41.56 -12.56
N LYS A 225 -9.92 -42.06 -12.76
CA LYS A 225 -9.56 -43.43 -12.38
C LYS A 225 -9.67 -43.66 -10.87
N ILE A 226 -9.34 -42.68 -10.02
CA ILE A 226 -9.41 -42.83 -8.56
C ILE A 226 -10.88 -42.87 -8.14
N ARG A 227 -11.69 -41.90 -8.59
CA ARG A 227 -13.13 -41.85 -8.30
C ARG A 227 -13.84 -43.14 -8.69
N ASP A 228 -13.63 -43.61 -9.91
CA ASP A 228 -14.34 -44.77 -10.44
C ASP A 228 -13.91 -46.05 -9.68
N THR A 229 -12.62 -46.17 -9.33
CA THR A 229 -12.11 -47.29 -8.51
C THR A 229 -12.67 -47.27 -7.08
N VAL A 230 -12.81 -46.10 -6.46
CA VAL A 230 -13.47 -45.95 -5.15
C VAL A 230 -14.92 -46.43 -5.25
N LYS A 231 -15.66 -45.96 -6.25
CA LYS A 231 -17.07 -46.31 -6.45
C LYS A 231 -17.24 -47.82 -6.67
N GLU A 232 -16.46 -48.43 -7.56
CA GLU A 232 -16.47 -49.88 -7.81
C GLU A 232 -16.19 -50.70 -6.55
N ASN A 233 -15.27 -50.26 -5.68
CA ASN A 233 -14.96 -50.98 -4.45
C ASN A 233 -16.03 -50.81 -3.37
N LEU A 234 -16.68 -49.65 -3.31
CA LEU A 234 -17.79 -49.40 -2.40
C LEU A 234 -19.05 -50.18 -2.79
N GLU A 235 -19.38 -50.25 -4.07
CA GLU A 235 -20.55 -51.00 -4.58
C GLU A 235 -20.48 -52.51 -4.28
N LYS A 236 -19.28 -53.06 -4.07
CA LYS A 236 -19.08 -54.46 -3.64
C LYS A 236 -19.45 -54.70 -2.17
N ILE A 237 -19.60 -53.65 -1.37
CA ILE A 237 -19.88 -53.72 0.06
C ILE A 237 -21.38 -53.56 0.29
N LEU A 238 -22.03 -54.57 0.86
CA LEU A 238 -23.45 -54.48 1.20
C LEU A 238 -23.70 -53.43 2.30
N GLY A 239 -24.55 -52.45 2.02
CA GLY A 239 -24.96 -51.42 3.00
C GLY A 239 -24.01 -50.23 3.13
N TYR A 240 -23.06 -50.05 2.21
CA TYR A 240 -22.13 -48.91 2.22
C TYR A 240 -22.85 -47.55 2.16
N GLU A 241 -23.97 -47.49 1.44
CA GLU A 241 -24.80 -46.30 1.25
C GLU A 241 -25.37 -45.79 2.58
N GLU A 242 -25.58 -46.68 3.54
CA GLU A 242 -26.09 -46.33 4.86
C GLU A 242 -25.02 -45.62 5.69
N LEU A 243 -23.75 -46.07 5.60
CA LEU A 243 -22.63 -45.41 6.27
C LEU A 243 -22.34 -44.06 5.64
N LEU A 244 -22.32 -43.98 4.30
CA LEU A 244 -22.14 -42.71 3.61
C LEU A 244 -23.28 -41.71 3.91
N ALA A 245 -24.52 -42.19 4.08
CA ALA A 245 -25.61 -41.34 4.54
C ALA A 245 -25.33 -40.74 5.93
N ASP A 246 -24.71 -41.50 6.84
CA ASP A 246 -24.31 -40.98 8.15
C ASP A 246 -23.22 -39.91 8.04
N VAL A 247 -22.22 -40.12 7.17
CA VAL A 247 -21.16 -39.14 6.87
C VAL A 247 -21.75 -37.85 6.28
N VAL A 248 -22.67 -37.95 5.32
CA VAL A 248 -23.33 -36.78 4.73
C VAL A 248 -24.20 -36.07 5.77
N ASN A 249 -24.97 -36.80 6.57
CA ASN A 249 -25.84 -36.22 7.60
C ASN A 249 -25.05 -35.48 8.69
N ILE A 250 -23.88 -36.00 9.12
CA ILE A 250 -23.06 -35.28 10.09
C ILE A 250 -22.48 -34.00 9.48
N CYS A 251 -22.08 -34.03 8.21
CA CYS A 251 -21.62 -32.81 7.53
C CYS A 251 -22.73 -31.76 7.44
N VAL A 252 -23.96 -32.16 7.10
CA VAL A 252 -25.12 -31.27 7.06
C VAL A 252 -25.41 -30.71 8.45
N HIS A 253 -25.36 -31.56 9.48
CA HIS A 253 -25.57 -31.14 10.86
C HIS A 253 -24.54 -30.10 11.29
N MET A 254 -23.24 -30.40 11.10
CA MET A 254 -22.14 -29.52 11.47
C MET A 254 -22.20 -28.18 10.72
N PHE A 255 -22.58 -28.20 9.44
CA PHE A 255 -22.74 -26.96 8.67
C PHE A 255 -23.90 -26.10 9.20
N GLU A 256 -25.07 -26.70 9.47
CA GLU A 256 -26.24 -25.97 9.98
C GLU A 256 -26.06 -25.43 11.40
N THR A 257 -25.33 -26.15 12.25
CA THR A 257 -25.07 -25.74 13.64
C THR A 257 -23.80 -24.93 13.82
N LYS A 258 -23.11 -24.58 12.73
CA LYS A 258 -21.81 -23.88 12.72
C LYS A 258 -20.70 -24.60 13.51
N MET A 259 -20.72 -25.93 13.55
CA MET A 259 -19.68 -26.75 14.19
C MET A 259 -18.47 -26.93 13.26
N TYR A 260 -17.77 -25.83 13.04
CA TYR A 260 -16.49 -25.71 12.33
C TYR A 260 -15.82 -24.42 12.79
N LEU A 261 -14.50 -24.30 12.62
CA LEU A 261 -13.84 -23.02 12.88
C LEU A 261 -13.27 -22.41 11.62
N THR A 262 -12.51 -23.14 10.82
CA THR A 262 -11.77 -22.54 9.70
C THR A 262 -12.58 -22.54 8.39
N PRO A 263 -12.27 -21.63 7.44
CA PRO A 263 -12.92 -21.62 6.13
C PRO A 263 -12.74 -22.95 5.37
N THR A 264 -11.54 -23.54 5.45
CA THR A 264 -11.24 -24.83 4.79
C THR A 264 -12.11 -25.97 5.31
N GLU A 265 -12.39 -26.01 6.62
CA GLU A 265 -13.30 -27.00 7.22
C GLU A 265 -14.73 -26.78 6.74
N LYS A 266 -15.23 -25.53 6.77
CA LYS A 266 -16.55 -25.17 6.24
C LYS A 266 -16.72 -25.67 4.80
N HIS A 267 -15.73 -25.39 3.93
CA HIS A 267 -15.76 -25.79 2.52
C HIS A 267 -15.65 -27.31 2.35
N MET A 268 -14.87 -28.00 3.20
CA MET A 268 -14.74 -29.45 3.19
C MET A 268 -16.09 -30.14 3.47
N LEU A 269 -16.89 -29.64 4.42
CA LEU A 269 -18.22 -30.20 4.68
C LEU A 269 -19.09 -30.22 3.40
N VAL A 270 -19.08 -29.12 2.64
CA VAL A 270 -19.87 -29.00 1.40
C VAL A 270 -19.32 -29.91 0.29
N LYS A 271 -17.99 -30.03 0.16
CA LYS A 271 -17.35 -30.97 -0.78
C LYS A 271 -17.73 -32.42 -0.49
N VAL A 272 -17.72 -32.82 0.79
CA VAL A 272 -18.11 -34.17 1.23
C VAL A 272 -19.58 -34.44 0.95
N MET A 273 -20.48 -33.47 1.15
CA MET A 273 -21.89 -33.61 0.78
C MET A 273 -22.04 -33.93 -0.73
N GLY A 274 -21.40 -33.15 -1.59
CA GLY A 274 -21.51 -33.33 -3.05
C GLY A 274 -20.96 -34.68 -3.53
N PHE A 275 -19.72 -34.99 -3.14
CA PHE A 275 -19.06 -36.22 -3.60
C PHE A 275 -19.62 -37.47 -2.91
N GLY A 276 -20.00 -37.38 -1.64
CA GLY A 276 -20.66 -38.47 -0.91
C GLY A 276 -21.98 -38.89 -1.55
N LEU A 277 -22.84 -37.93 -1.93
CA LEU A 277 -24.09 -38.21 -2.65
C LEU A 277 -23.84 -38.86 -4.02
N PHE A 278 -22.81 -38.43 -4.74
CA PHE A 278 -22.43 -39.03 -6.03
C PHE A 278 -21.92 -40.48 -5.90
N LEU A 279 -21.18 -40.78 -4.83
CA LEU A 279 -20.71 -42.15 -4.54
C LEU A 279 -21.87 -43.06 -4.14
N MET A 280 -22.89 -42.54 -3.46
CA MET A 280 -24.09 -43.30 -3.06
C MET A 280 -25.02 -43.61 -4.24
N ASP A 281 -25.14 -42.71 -5.22
CA ASP A 281 -26.06 -42.88 -6.35
C ASP A 281 -25.48 -43.87 -7.39
N SER A 282 -25.98 -45.10 -7.37
CA SER A 282 -25.50 -46.26 -8.15
C SER A 282 -26.69 -47.05 -8.72
N GLU A 283 -26.47 -48.13 -9.47
CA GLU A 283 -27.59 -49.00 -9.89
C GLU A 283 -28.33 -49.63 -8.71
N LEU A 284 -27.60 -49.90 -7.63
CA LEU A 284 -28.11 -50.58 -6.44
C LEU A 284 -28.82 -49.60 -5.48
N CYS A 285 -28.43 -48.33 -5.48
CA CYS A 285 -28.93 -47.32 -4.54
C CYS A 285 -29.32 -46.02 -5.25
N ASN A 286 -30.50 -45.50 -4.90
CA ASN A 286 -31.03 -44.24 -5.43
C ASN A 286 -31.21 -43.24 -4.30
N ILE A 287 -30.52 -42.09 -4.40
CA ILE A 287 -30.53 -41.05 -3.36
C ILE A 287 -31.91 -40.44 -3.12
N ASN A 288 -32.77 -40.34 -4.15
CA ASN A 288 -34.14 -39.83 -4.01
C ASN A 288 -35.01 -40.80 -3.20
N LYS A 289 -34.75 -42.12 -3.27
CA LYS A 289 -35.43 -43.11 -2.42
C LYS A 289 -34.95 -43.02 -0.96
N LEU A 290 -33.68 -42.67 -0.72
CA LEU A 290 -33.16 -42.45 0.63
C LEU A 290 -33.78 -41.20 1.29
N ASP A 291 -34.02 -40.16 0.50
CA ASP A 291 -34.75 -38.96 0.92
C ASP A 291 -36.21 -39.29 1.28
N GLN A 292 -36.92 -40.07 0.44
CA GLN A 292 -38.28 -40.55 0.76
C GLN A 292 -38.33 -41.37 2.06
N LYS A 293 -37.28 -42.15 2.34
CA LYS A 293 -37.11 -42.90 3.60
C LYS A 293 -36.66 -42.03 4.77
N LYS A 294 -36.51 -40.71 4.58
CA LYS A 294 -35.99 -39.73 5.55
C LYS A 294 -34.60 -40.05 6.08
N LYS A 295 -33.81 -40.81 5.31
CA LYS A 295 -32.40 -41.10 5.64
C LYS A 295 -31.46 -39.99 5.21
N LEU A 296 -31.85 -39.23 4.19
CA LEU A 296 -31.24 -37.99 3.77
C LEU A 296 -32.30 -36.87 3.80
N LYS A 297 -31.85 -35.63 3.80
CA LYS A 297 -32.71 -34.44 3.71
C LYS A 297 -32.21 -33.56 2.56
N LEU A 298 -32.59 -33.91 1.33
CA LEU A 298 -32.06 -33.24 0.13
C LEU A 298 -32.40 -31.75 0.08
N GLU A 299 -33.56 -31.35 0.62
CA GLU A 299 -33.97 -29.94 0.72
C GLU A 299 -32.94 -29.06 1.47
N LYS A 300 -32.34 -29.58 2.55
CA LYS A 300 -31.32 -28.85 3.31
C LYS A 300 -30.03 -28.70 2.49
N ILE A 301 -29.65 -29.77 1.80
CA ILE A 301 -28.44 -29.80 0.96
C ILE A 301 -28.59 -28.86 -0.24
N ASP A 302 -29.77 -28.83 -0.87
CA ASP A 302 -30.09 -27.91 -1.96
C ASP A 302 -29.95 -26.44 -1.53
N ARG A 303 -30.40 -26.10 -0.32
CA ARG A 303 -30.22 -24.75 0.25
C ARG A 303 -28.74 -24.42 0.49
N ILE A 304 -27.96 -25.38 1.00
CA ILE A 304 -26.52 -25.19 1.24
C ILE A 304 -25.79 -24.96 -0.08
N PHE A 305 -26.03 -25.80 -1.09
CA PHE A 305 -25.41 -25.64 -2.42
C PHE A 305 -25.82 -24.35 -3.12
N LYS A 306 -27.04 -23.82 -2.88
CA LYS A 306 -27.41 -22.53 -3.45
C LYS A 306 -26.72 -21.35 -2.79
N ASN A 307 -26.57 -21.40 -1.46
CA ASN A 307 -25.90 -20.35 -0.70
C ASN A 307 -24.37 -20.35 -0.92
N LEU A 308 -23.79 -21.52 -1.15
CA LEU A 308 -22.35 -21.72 -1.39
C LEU A 308 -22.18 -22.63 -2.62
N GLU A 309 -22.25 -22.02 -3.79
CA GLU A 309 -22.25 -22.72 -5.09
C GLU A 309 -20.86 -23.22 -5.47
N VAL A 310 -19.82 -22.44 -5.15
CA VAL A 310 -18.45 -22.70 -5.56
C VAL A 310 -17.55 -22.73 -4.32
N VAL A 311 -16.65 -23.70 -4.24
CA VAL A 311 -15.67 -23.78 -3.14
C VAL A 311 -14.28 -24.13 -3.69
N PRO A 312 -13.20 -23.70 -3.00
CA PRO A 312 -11.86 -24.14 -3.30
C PRO A 312 -11.73 -25.66 -3.21
N LEU A 313 -11.27 -26.28 -4.30
CA LEU A 313 -10.90 -27.69 -4.28
C LEU A 313 -9.47 -27.84 -3.75
N PHE A 314 -8.52 -27.21 -4.45
CA PHE A 314 -7.10 -27.16 -4.09
C PHE A 314 -6.40 -26.04 -4.89
N GLY A 315 -5.72 -25.11 -4.23
CA GLY A 315 -5.13 -23.95 -4.92
C GLY A 315 -6.17 -23.07 -5.60
N ASP A 316 -5.85 -22.60 -6.80
CA ASP A 316 -6.77 -21.89 -7.71
C ASP A 316 -7.79 -22.79 -8.40
N MET A 317 -7.72 -24.11 -8.22
CA MET A 317 -8.71 -25.03 -8.76
C MET A 317 -9.98 -25.01 -7.91
N GLN A 318 -11.08 -24.56 -8.54
CA GLN A 318 -12.39 -24.46 -7.90
C GLN A 318 -13.27 -25.65 -8.25
N ILE A 319 -14.25 -25.93 -7.40
CA ILE A 319 -15.30 -26.90 -7.70
C ILE A 319 -16.68 -26.35 -7.37
N ALA A 320 -17.66 -26.67 -8.20
CA ALA A 320 -19.07 -26.50 -7.87
C ALA A 320 -19.62 -27.85 -7.40
N PRO A 321 -19.85 -28.07 -6.08
CA PRO A 321 -20.25 -29.38 -5.55
C PRO A 321 -21.53 -29.93 -6.18
N PHE A 322 -22.45 -29.06 -6.59
CA PHE A 322 -23.67 -29.45 -7.30
C PHE A 322 -23.42 -30.11 -8.67
N ASN A 323 -22.26 -29.89 -9.29
CA ASN A 323 -21.89 -30.58 -10.54
C ASN A 323 -21.75 -32.10 -10.34
N TYR A 324 -21.39 -32.57 -9.14
CA TYR A 324 -21.41 -34.00 -8.83
C TYR A 324 -22.83 -34.56 -8.89
N ILE A 325 -23.81 -33.80 -8.42
CA ILE A 325 -25.22 -34.19 -8.43
C ILE A 325 -25.76 -34.21 -9.87
N LYS A 326 -25.44 -33.20 -10.69
CA LYS A 326 -25.82 -33.17 -12.11
C LYS A 326 -25.28 -34.38 -12.91
N ARG A 327 -24.15 -34.94 -12.48
CA ARG A 327 -23.52 -36.13 -13.07
C ARG A 327 -23.97 -37.45 -12.44
N SER A 328 -24.87 -37.41 -11.46
CA SER A 328 -25.39 -38.61 -10.82
C SER A 328 -26.34 -39.37 -11.75
N LYS A 329 -26.50 -40.68 -11.56
CA LYS A 329 -27.25 -41.55 -12.47
C LYS A 329 -28.75 -41.28 -12.44
N HIS A 330 -29.27 -40.89 -11.27
CA HIS A 330 -30.69 -40.63 -11.04
C HIS A 330 -30.99 -39.14 -10.79
N PHE A 331 -30.24 -38.24 -11.43
CA PHE A 331 -30.45 -36.81 -11.30
C PHE A 331 -31.85 -36.40 -11.78
N ASP A 332 -32.58 -35.67 -10.92
CA ASP A 332 -33.90 -35.11 -11.20
C ASP A 332 -33.92 -33.64 -10.78
N PRO A 333 -33.97 -32.68 -11.73
CA PRO A 333 -33.99 -31.25 -11.43
C PRO A 333 -35.12 -30.82 -10.49
N SER A 334 -36.26 -31.53 -10.49
CA SER A 334 -37.41 -31.19 -9.65
C SER A 334 -37.14 -31.37 -8.15
N LYS A 335 -36.11 -32.16 -7.80
CA LYS A 335 -35.65 -32.38 -6.42
C LYS A 335 -34.66 -31.33 -5.93
N TRP A 336 -34.18 -30.46 -6.83
CA TRP A 336 -33.18 -29.44 -6.56
C TRP A 336 -33.62 -28.07 -7.09
N PRO A 337 -34.79 -27.54 -6.66
CA PRO A 337 -35.38 -26.33 -7.22
C PRO A 337 -34.51 -25.08 -7.03
N LEU A 338 -33.74 -24.99 -5.94
CA LEU A 338 -32.89 -23.82 -5.69
C LEU A 338 -31.62 -23.87 -6.53
N SER A 339 -30.88 -24.99 -6.49
CA SER A 339 -29.61 -25.15 -7.21
C SER A 339 -29.78 -25.28 -8.72
N SER A 340 -30.98 -25.66 -9.20
CA SER A 340 -31.31 -25.69 -10.63
C SER A 340 -31.83 -24.35 -11.16
N SER A 341 -32.00 -23.33 -10.31
CA SER A 341 -32.44 -21.99 -10.73
C SER A 341 -31.29 -21.16 -11.32
N ASN A 342 -31.63 -20.25 -12.24
CA ASN A 342 -30.69 -19.29 -12.83
C ASN A 342 -30.42 -18.06 -11.94
N ASN A 343 -30.96 -18.01 -10.73
CA ASN A 343 -30.71 -16.89 -9.82
C ASN A 343 -29.22 -16.87 -9.45
N ILE A 344 -28.63 -15.68 -9.32
CA ILE A 344 -27.22 -15.57 -8.90
C ILE A 344 -27.11 -15.94 -7.42
N SER A 345 -26.06 -16.67 -7.05
CA SER A 345 -25.78 -17.01 -5.65
C SER A 345 -25.52 -15.75 -4.81
N PRO A 346 -25.92 -15.73 -3.52
CA PRO A 346 -25.46 -14.71 -2.58
C PRO A 346 -23.93 -14.59 -2.51
N GLN A 347 -23.21 -15.68 -2.80
CA GLN A 347 -21.75 -15.73 -2.86
C GLN A 347 -21.12 -14.74 -3.86
N ALA A 348 -21.86 -14.33 -4.89
CA ALA A 348 -21.34 -13.48 -5.95
C ALA A 348 -21.26 -11.99 -5.58
N ASP A 349 -21.86 -11.57 -4.46
CA ASP A 349 -21.98 -10.17 -4.07
C ASP A 349 -21.50 -9.91 -2.63
N LEU A 350 -20.28 -9.37 -2.52
CA LEU A 350 -19.69 -8.94 -1.25
C LEU A 350 -20.42 -7.75 -0.62
N MET A 351 -21.09 -6.91 -1.42
CA MET A 351 -21.67 -5.66 -0.94
C MET A 351 -22.83 -5.89 0.04
N VAL A 352 -23.51 -7.03 -0.07
CA VAL A 352 -24.58 -7.45 0.85
C VAL A 352 -24.04 -7.71 2.26
N HIS A 353 -22.80 -8.20 2.37
CA HIS A 353 -22.18 -8.57 3.64
C HIS A 353 -21.44 -7.40 4.31
N LEU A 354 -20.94 -6.45 3.52
CA LEU A 354 -20.06 -5.38 4.00
C LEU A 354 -20.62 -4.53 5.16
N PRO A 355 -21.91 -4.12 5.19
CA PRO A 355 -22.44 -3.35 6.32
C PRO A 355 -22.37 -4.11 7.65
N GLN A 356 -22.70 -5.41 7.63
CA GLN A 356 -22.67 -6.25 8.82
C GLN A 356 -21.23 -6.46 9.30
N ILE A 357 -20.29 -6.72 8.38
CA ILE A 357 -18.87 -6.87 8.72
C ILE A 357 -18.33 -5.61 9.41
N ARG A 358 -18.65 -4.42 8.90
CA ARG A 358 -18.24 -3.15 9.52
C ARG A 358 -18.80 -2.97 10.93
N GLU A 359 -20.08 -3.30 11.14
CA GLU A 359 -20.72 -3.21 12.45
C GLU A 359 -20.07 -4.17 13.45
N ASP A 360 -19.88 -5.43 13.05
CA ASP A 360 -19.27 -6.46 13.89
C ASP A 360 -17.81 -6.13 14.23
N HIS A 361 -17.06 -5.62 13.25
CA HIS A 361 -15.69 -5.17 13.45
C HIS A 361 -15.59 -4.06 14.49
N VAL A 362 -16.43 -3.01 14.37
CA VAL A 362 -16.44 -1.90 15.34
C VAL A 362 -16.82 -2.39 16.73
N LYS A 363 -17.86 -3.23 16.84
CA LYS A 363 -18.34 -3.76 18.11
C LYS A 363 -17.29 -4.63 18.80
N TYR A 364 -16.70 -5.57 18.07
CA TYR A 364 -15.71 -6.49 18.62
C TYR A 364 -14.41 -5.79 19.01
N ILE A 365 -13.86 -4.92 18.15
CA ILE A 365 -12.62 -4.19 18.46
C ILE A 365 -12.81 -3.26 19.66
N SER A 366 -13.96 -2.60 19.77
CA SER A 366 -14.25 -1.75 20.93
C SER A 366 -14.26 -2.54 22.24
N GLU A 367 -14.83 -3.75 22.22
CA GLU A 367 -14.81 -4.67 23.36
C GLU A 367 -13.38 -5.15 23.65
N LEU A 368 -12.66 -5.63 22.63
CA LEU A 368 -11.28 -6.13 22.74
C LEU A 368 -10.33 -5.06 23.30
N ALA A 369 -10.41 -3.83 22.80
CA ALA A 369 -9.57 -2.71 23.25
C ALA A 369 -9.79 -2.41 24.74
N ARG A 370 -11.02 -2.54 25.25
CA ARG A 370 -11.31 -2.37 26.67
C ARG A 370 -10.58 -3.42 27.52
N TYR A 371 -10.62 -4.69 27.11
CA TYR A 371 -9.89 -5.77 27.80
C TYR A 371 -8.37 -5.58 27.70
N SER A 372 -7.84 -5.17 26.54
CA SER A 372 -6.41 -4.88 26.38
C SER A 372 -5.96 -3.77 27.33
N ASN A 373 -6.73 -2.69 27.45
CA ASN A 373 -6.41 -1.57 28.34
C ASN A 373 -6.48 -1.98 29.82
N GLU A 374 -7.49 -2.75 30.22
CA GLU A 374 -7.59 -3.26 31.60
C GLU A 374 -6.37 -4.14 31.94
N VAL A 375 -6.00 -5.07 31.07
CA VAL A 375 -4.86 -5.96 31.30
C VAL A 375 -3.53 -5.21 31.34
N THR A 376 -3.39 -4.13 30.56
CA THR A 376 -2.17 -3.31 30.55
C THR A 376 -2.06 -2.43 31.80
N THR A 377 -3.18 -2.03 32.39
CA THR A 377 -3.21 -1.05 33.51
C THR A 377 -3.37 -1.68 34.88
N THR A 378 -3.79 -2.95 34.97
CA THR A 378 -4.01 -3.63 36.25
C THR A 378 -3.37 -5.02 36.25
N TYR A 379 -2.39 -5.23 37.13
CA TYR A 379 -1.85 -6.56 37.42
C TYR A 379 -2.79 -7.29 38.40
N LYS A 380 -3.32 -8.45 37.97
CA LYS A 380 -4.09 -9.37 38.83
C LYS A 380 -3.39 -10.73 38.84
N GLU A 381 -2.88 -11.14 40.00
CA GLU A 381 -2.10 -12.38 40.18
C GLU A 381 -2.91 -13.66 39.85
N THR A 382 -4.23 -13.66 40.14
CA THR A 382 -5.17 -14.70 39.72
C THR A 382 -6.54 -14.13 39.36
N ARG A 383 -6.96 -14.33 38.11
CA ARG A 383 -8.32 -14.00 37.63
C ARG A 383 -9.35 -15.02 38.13
N SER A 384 -10.57 -14.54 38.35
CA SER A 384 -11.72 -15.39 38.69
C SER A 384 -12.11 -16.31 37.52
N ASP A 385 -12.82 -17.40 37.82
CA ASP A 385 -13.33 -18.33 36.79
C ASP A 385 -14.24 -17.61 35.78
N ALA A 386 -15.01 -16.60 36.23
CA ALA A 386 -15.88 -15.80 35.36
C ALA A 386 -15.09 -14.93 34.37
N GLU A 387 -14.07 -14.21 34.84
CA GLU A 387 -13.21 -13.39 33.99
C GLU A 387 -12.43 -14.24 32.97
N ASN A 388 -11.95 -15.43 33.38
CA ASN A 388 -11.27 -16.37 32.47
C ASN A 388 -12.22 -16.88 31.39
N LYS A 389 -13.47 -17.17 31.76
CA LYS A 389 -14.52 -17.57 30.81
C LYS A 389 -14.85 -16.47 29.82
N GLU A 390 -15.10 -15.24 30.29
CA GLU A 390 -15.39 -14.10 29.41
C GLU A 390 -14.25 -13.82 28.42
N THR A 391 -12.99 -13.93 28.88
CA THR A 391 -11.81 -13.78 28.04
C THR A 391 -11.68 -14.91 27.01
N ALA A 392 -11.96 -16.16 27.40
CA ALA A 392 -11.97 -17.30 26.48
C ALA A 392 -13.09 -17.21 25.44
N ASP A 393 -14.29 -16.76 25.84
CA ASP A 393 -15.41 -16.52 24.94
C ASP A 393 -15.12 -15.36 23.98
N LEU A 394 -14.40 -14.33 24.42
CA LEU A 394 -13.92 -13.25 23.55
C LEU A 394 -12.95 -13.77 22.49
N ALA A 395 -11.98 -14.61 22.88
CA ALA A 395 -11.03 -15.23 21.94
C ALA A 395 -11.74 -16.10 20.90
N LEU A 396 -12.70 -16.94 21.30
CA LEU A 396 -13.46 -17.79 20.37
C LEU A 396 -14.28 -16.95 19.39
N ARG A 397 -14.98 -15.93 19.88
CA ARG A 397 -15.75 -14.99 19.02
C ARG A 397 -14.86 -14.30 17.99
N GLY A 398 -13.64 -13.91 18.38
CA GLY A 398 -12.68 -13.28 17.46
C GLY A 398 -12.26 -14.22 16.33
N LEU A 399 -11.91 -15.47 16.66
CA LEU A 399 -11.56 -16.49 15.66
C LEU A 399 -12.73 -16.80 14.72
N GLN A 400 -13.95 -16.83 15.24
CA GLN A 400 -15.17 -17.04 14.43
C GLN A 400 -15.43 -15.87 13.48
N LEU A 401 -15.31 -14.61 13.95
CA LEU A 401 -15.46 -13.43 13.10
C LEU A 401 -14.42 -13.39 11.98
N LEU A 402 -13.14 -13.64 12.31
CA LEU A 402 -12.07 -13.70 11.32
C LEU A 402 -12.35 -14.78 10.27
N SER A 403 -12.75 -15.98 10.70
CA SER A 403 -13.12 -17.06 9.78
C SER A 403 -14.31 -16.72 8.89
N GLU A 404 -15.34 -16.06 9.44
CA GLU A 404 -16.50 -15.62 8.66
C GLU A 404 -16.09 -14.61 7.59
N TRP A 405 -15.26 -13.62 7.93
CA TRP A 405 -14.80 -12.61 6.97
C TRP A 405 -13.86 -13.19 5.90
N THR A 406 -12.91 -14.04 6.29
CA THR A 406 -12.03 -14.76 5.37
C THR A 406 -12.82 -15.67 4.44
N SER A 407 -13.85 -16.33 4.95
CA SER A 407 -14.78 -17.14 4.14
C SER A 407 -15.44 -16.27 3.06
N VAL A 408 -15.93 -15.08 3.39
CA VAL A 408 -16.57 -14.20 2.39
C VAL A 408 -15.60 -13.82 1.26
N VAL A 409 -14.35 -13.46 1.59
CA VAL A 409 -13.32 -13.11 0.59
C VAL A 409 -12.98 -14.29 -0.31
N THR A 410 -12.67 -15.45 0.30
CA THR A 410 -12.28 -16.66 -0.44
C THR A 410 -13.43 -17.21 -1.29
N GLU A 411 -14.66 -17.13 -0.79
CA GLU A 411 -15.87 -17.57 -1.49
C GLU A 411 -16.17 -16.67 -2.69
N LEU A 412 -16.09 -15.34 -2.56
CA LEU A 412 -16.25 -14.42 -3.69
C LEU A 412 -15.19 -14.70 -4.78
N TYR A 413 -13.92 -14.81 -4.38
CA TYR A 413 -12.82 -15.12 -5.30
C TYR A 413 -13.06 -16.43 -6.05
N SER A 414 -13.44 -17.49 -5.32
CA SER A 414 -13.74 -18.81 -5.89
C SER A 414 -14.87 -18.75 -6.92
N TRP A 415 -15.95 -18.01 -6.61
CA TRP A 415 -17.07 -17.86 -7.52
C TRP A 415 -16.67 -17.13 -8.81
N LYS A 416 -15.87 -16.05 -8.70
CA LYS A 416 -15.38 -15.27 -9.85
C LYS A 416 -14.42 -16.07 -10.73
N LEU A 417 -13.58 -16.93 -10.15
CA LEU A 417 -12.71 -17.82 -10.94
C LEU A 417 -13.51 -18.76 -11.86
N LEU A 418 -14.57 -19.39 -11.33
CA LEU A 418 -15.40 -20.31 -12.12
C LEU A 418 -16.36 -19.61 -13.10
N HIS A 419 -16.59 -18.30 -12.92
CA HIS A 419 -17.47 -17.48 -13.74
C HIS A 419 -16.72 -16.27 -14.34
N PRO A 420 -15.79 -16.49 -15.30
CA PRO A 420 -15.08 -15.41 -15.95
C PRO A 420 -16.05 -14.50 -16.71
N THR A 421 -15.79 -13.19 -16.65
CA THR A 421 -16.62 -12.22 -17.37
C THR A 421 -16.39 -12.31 -18.88
N ASP A 422 -17.20 -11.56 -19.63
CA ASP A 422 -17.04 -11.36 -21.06
C ASP A 422 -17.31 -9.92 -21.46
N HIS A 423 -17.05 -9.61 -22.73
CA HIS A 423 -17.27 -8.29 -23.32
C HIS A 423 -18.75 -7.85 -23.38
N HIS A 424 -19.70 -8.77 -23.15
CA HIS A 424 -21.13 -8.44 -23.07
C HIS A 424 -21.49 -7.96 -21.66
N GLN A 425 -20.92 -8.58 -20.63
CA GLN A 425 -21.12 -8.23 -19.23
C GLN A 425 -20.27 -7.02 -18.80
N ASN A 426 -19.00 -6.98 -19.22
CA ASN A 426 -18.09 -5.87 -18.96
C ASN A 426 -17.56 -5.28 -20.28
N LYS A 427 -17.97 -4.05 -20.60
CA LYS A 427 -17.56 -3.35 -21.83
C LYS A 427 -16.06 -3.05 -21.90
N GLU A 428 -15.37 -3.02 -20.76
CA GLU A 428 -13.92 -2.80 -20.70
C GLU A 428 -13.12 -4.09 -20.96
N CYS A 429 -13.78 -5.26 -20.94
CA CYS A 429 -13.15 -6.55 -21.20
C CYS A 429 -12.94 -6.75 -22.71
N PRO A 430 -11.68 -6.90 -23.19
CA PRO A 430 -11.39 -7.22 -24.58
C PRO A 430 -11.96 -8.60 -24.97
N GLN A 431 -12.37 -8.76 -26.23
CA GLN A 431 -12.82 -10.06 -26.76
C GLN A 431 -11.71 -11.13 -26.76
N GLU A 432 -10.46 -10.70 -26.92
CA GLU A 432 -9.29 -11.59 -26.97
C GLU A 432 -8.64 -11.82 -25.59
N ALA A 433 -9.23 -11.28 -24.51
CA ALA A 433 -8.70 -11.47 -23.16
C ALA A 433 -8.71 -12.95 -22.75
N GLU A 434 -7.59 -13.42 -22.21
CA GLU A 434 -7.46 -14.81 -21.80
C GLU A 434 -8.35 -15.13 -20.58
N GLU A 435 -8.65 -16.41 -20.38
CA GLU A 435 -9.65 -16.83 -19.39
C GLU A 435 -9.30 -16.38 -17.96
N TYR A 436 -8.03 -16.46 -17.56
CA TYR A 436 -7.60 -16.01 -16.23
C TYR A 436 -7.71 -14.49 -16.05
N GLU A 437 -7.41 -13.71 -17.09
CA GLU A 437 -7.56 -12.24 -17.06
C GLU A 437 -9.05 -11.85 -16.94
N ARG A 438 -9.94 -12.59 -17.62
CA ARG A 438 -11.39 -12.42 -17.51
C ARG A 438 -11.96 -12.92 -16.18
N ALA A 439 -11.29 -13.87 -15.54
CA ALA A 439 -11.65 -14.37 -14.21
C ALA A 439 -11.22 -13.44 -13.08
N THR A 440 -10.14 -12.67 -13.28
CA THR A 440 -9.54 -11.78 -12.28
C THR A 440 -9.73 -10.31 -12.66
N ARG A 441 -8.77 -9.70 -13.36
CA ARG A 441 -8.66 -8.26 -13.67
C ARG A 441 -9.98 -7.60 -14.08
N TYR A 442 -10.73 -8.23 -14.98
CA TYR A 442 -11.97 -7.67 -15.53
C TYR A 442 -13.24 -8.07 -14.77
N ASN A 443 -13.14 -9.00 -13.82
CA ASN A 443 -14.30 -9.58 -13.13
C ASN A 443 -14.71 -8.83 -11.85
N TYR A 444 -13.97 -7.78 -11.50
CA TYR A 444 -14.23 -6.96 -10.32
C TYR A 444 -14.50 -5.51 -10.72
N THR A 445 -15.61 -4.95 -10.23
CA THR A 445 -15.88 -3.52 -10.30
C THR A 445 -14.94 -2.75 -9.36
N ASP A 446 -14.92 -1.42 -9.49
CA ASP A 446 -14.10 -0.58 -8.62
C ASP A 446 -14.60 -0.63 -7.16
N GLU A 447 -15.92 -0.67 -6.95
CA GLU A 447 -16.53 -0.83 -5.62
C GLU A 447 -16.21 -2.20 -4.99
N GLU A 448 -16.27 -3.28 -5.77
CA GLU A 448 -15.91 -4.62 -5.29
C GLU A 448 -14.44 -4.70 -4.86
N LYS A 449 -13.52 -4.05 -5.61
CA LYS A 449 -12.09 -3.98 -5.24
C LYS A 449 -11.91 -3.24 -3.92
N PHE A 450 -12.55 -2.09 -3.74
CA PHE A 450 -12.48 -1.34 -2.48
C PHE A 450 -13.06 -2.13 -1.30
N ALA A 451 -14.20 -2.78 -1.49
CA ALA A 451 -14.81 -3.63 -0.46
C ALA A 451 -13.91 -4.81 -0.08
N LEU A 452 -13.27 -5.47 -1.06
CA LEU A 452 -12.30 -6.54 -0.81
C LEU A 452 -11.11 -6.03 0.01
N ILE A 453 -10.53 -4.90 -0.37
CA ILE A 453 -9.41 -4.28 0.35
C ILE A 453 -9.80 -3.97 1.79
N GLU A 454 -10.98 -3.42 2.01
CA GLU A 454 -11.47 -3.09 3.35
C GLU A 454 -11.63 -4.34 4.22
N VAL A 455 -12.22 -5.42 3.69
CA VAL A 455 -12.36 -6.69 4.43
C VAL A 455 -11.00 -7.32 4.72
N ILE A 456 -10.08 -7.32 3.75
CA ILE A 456 -8.70 -7.81 3.96
C ILE A 456 -7.99 -7.01 5.06
N ALA A 457 -8.16 -5.69 5.07
CA ALA A 457 -7.59 -4.84 6.11
C ALA A 457 -8.23 -5.09 7.49
N MET A 458 -9.55 -5.32 7.57
CA MET A 458 -10.22 -5.68 8.82
C MET A 458 -9.77 -7.04 9.36
N ILE A 459 -9.58 -8.03 8.48
CA ILE A 459 -9.04 -9.36 8.85
C ILE A 459 -7.62 -9.21 9.42
N LYS A 460 -6.70 -8.62 8.64
CA LYS A 460 -5.29 -8.50 9.02
C LYS A 460 -5.08 -7.56 10.22
N GLY A 461 -5.85 -6.48 10.30
CA GLY A 461 -5.82 -5.57 11.45
C GLY A 461 -6.29 -6.24 12.74
N LEU A 462 -7.40 -6.99 12.68
CA LEU A 462 -7.89 -7.74 13.84
C LEU A 462 -6.96 -8.89 14.22
N GLN A 463 -6.35 -9.58 13.24
CA GLN A 463 -5.35 -10.61 13.48
C GLN A 463 -4.18 -10.07 14.33
N VAL A 464 -3.66 -8.88 14.01
CA VAL A 464 -2.61 -8.21 14.80
C VAL A 464 -3.05 -7.97 16.24
N LEU A 465 -4.26 -7.45 16.44
CA LEU A 465 -4.79 -7.18 17.78
C LEU A 465 -4.97 -8.46 18.60
N MET A 466 -5.48 -9.53 17.97
CA MET A 466 -5.65 -10.84 18.62
C MET A 466 -4.31 -11.49 18.95
N ALA A 467 -3.31 -11.39 18.07
CA ALA A 467 -1.97 -11.90 18.32
C ALA A 467 -1.28 -11.17 19.48
N ARG A 468 -1.45 -9.84 19.60
CA ARG A 468 -0.92 -9.07 20.75
C ARG A 468 -1.52 -9.53 22.08
N MET A 469 -2.75 -10.05 22.07
CA MET A 469 -3.43 -10.59 23.26
C MET A 469 -3.23 -12.10 23.44
N GLU A 470 -2.41 -12.77 22.63
CA GLU A 470 -2.25 -14.23 22.66
C GLU A 470 -1.84 -14.77 24.03
N THR A 471 -0.90 -14.12 24.72
CA THR A 471 -0.44 -14.54 26.06
C THR A 471 -1.59 -14.51 27.08
N VAL A 472 -2.43 -13.49 26.98
CA VAL A 472 -3.61 -13.28 27.83
C VAL A 472 -4.69 -14.31 27.51
N PHE A 473 -4.95 -14.53 26.23
CA PHE A 473 -5.94 -15.50 25.78
C PHE A 473 -5.54 -16.92 26.16
N THR A 474 -4.30 -17.33 25.89
CA THR A 474 -3.87 -18.70 26.14
C THR A 474 -3.86 -19.06 27.64
N ASP A 475 -3.53 -18.13 28.54
CA ASP A 475 -3.69 -18.33 29.99
C ASP A 475 -5.17 -18.50 30.39
N ALA A 476 -6.04 -17.58 29.97
CA ALA A 476 -7.46 -17.62 30.31
C ALA A 476 -8.16 -18.86 29.74
N ILE A 477 -7.83 -19.24 28.50
CA ILE A 477 -8.36 -20.42 27.81
C ILE A 477 -8.00 -21.69 28.58
N ARG A 478 -6.72 -21.88 28.92
CA ARG A 478 -6.25 -23.08 29.65
C ARG A 478 -6.95 -23.22 31.00
N ARG A 479 -7.07 -22.12 31.75
CA ARG A 479 -7.75 -22.08 33.04
C ARG A 479 -9.24 -22.38 32.92
N ASN A 480 -9.92 -21.75 31.95
CA ASN A 480 -11.34 -21.94 31.72
C ASN A 480 -11.66 -23.38 31.29
N ILE A 481 -10.93 -23.91 30.30
CA ILE A 481 -11.11 -25.30 29.83
C ILE A 481 -10.86 -26.29 30.96
N TYR A 482 -9.81 -26.08 31.76
CA TYR A 482 -9.54 -26.93 32.93
C TYR A 482 -10.68 -26.89 33.94
N ALA A 483 -11.15 -25.69 34.30
CA ALA A 483 -12.23 -25.51 35.25
C ALA A 483 -13.52 -26.18 34.76
N GLU A 484 -13.93 -25.94 33.51
CA GLU A 484 -15.13 -26.55 32.93
C GLU A 484 -15.03 -28.08 32.84
N LEU A 485 -13.87 -28.62 32.44
CA LEU A 485 -13.62 -30.07 32.38
C LEU A 485 -13.71 -30.70 33.78
N GLN A 486 -13.02 -30.14 34.76
CA GLN A 486 -12.98 -30.71 36.11
C GLN A 486 -14.31 -30.56 36.84
N ASP A 487 -15.01 -29.43 36.70
CA ASP A 487 -16.34 -29.25 37.29
C ASP A 487 -17.35 -30.22 36.67
N PHE A 488 -17.28 -30.44 35.36
CA PHE A 488 -18.13 -31.42 34.69
C PHE A 488 -17.87 -32.84 35.21
N ILE A 489 -16.62 -33.27 35.23
CA ILE A 489 -16.24 -34.65 35.56
C ILE A 489 -16.35 -34.95 37.08
N GLN A 490 -15.97 -34.01 37.94
CA GLN A 490 -15.95 -34.20 39.38
C GLN A 490 -17.28 -33.89 40.05
N LEU A 491 -18.06 -32.92 39.53
CA LEU A 491 -19.32 -32.48 40.14
C LEU A 491 -20.55 -32.94 39.33
N LEU A 492 -20.65 -32.57 38.05
CA LEU A 492 -21.87 -32.81 37.26
C LEU A 492 -22.12 -34.30 36.98
N LEU A 493 -21.07 -35.08 36.71
CA LEU A 493 -21.19 -36.53 36.47
C LEU A 493 -21.51 -37.36 37.73
N ARG A 494 -21.46 -36.78 38.95
CA ARG A 494 -21.79 -37.50 40.20
C ARG A 494 -23.20 -38.04 40.21
N GLU A 495 -24.16 -37.21 39.79
CA GLU A 495 -25.58 -37.56 39.88
C GLU A 495 -26.01 -38.58 38.80
N PRO A 496 -25.57 -38.47 37.53
CA PRO A 496 -25.66 -39.54 36.54
C PRO A 496 -25.04 -40.86 37.03
N LEU A 497 -23.85 -40.81 37.63
CA LEU A 497 -23.17 -41.99 38.18
C LEU A 497 -23.96 -42.62 39.33
N ARG A 498 -24.47 -41.81 40.26
CA ARG A 498 -25.31 -42.26 41.37
C ARG A 498 -26.54 -43.00 40.88
N LYS A 499 -27.24 -42.46 39.88
CA LYS A 499 -28.43 -43.10 39.30
C LYS A 499 -28.08 -44.36 38.53
N ALA A 500 -26.96 -44.38 37.80
CA ALA A 500 -26.48 -45.59 37.13
C ALA A 500 -26.20 -46.72 38.14
N ILE A 501 -25.55 -46.41 39.27
CA ILE A 501 -25.29 -47.38 40.34
C ILE A 501 -26.59 -47.82 41.02
N LYS A 502 -27.44 -46.88 41.42
CA LYS A 502 -28.73 -47.16 42.08
C LYS A 502 -29.64 -48.03 41.22
N ASN A 503 -29.69 -47.78 39.91
CA ASN A 503 -30.57 -48.46 38.97
C ASN A 503 -29.88 -49.66 38.28
N LYS A 504 -28.67 -50.07 38.73
CA LYS A 504 -27.88 -51.20 38.19
C LYS A 504 -27.66 -51.11 36.67
N LYS A 505 -27.29 -49.92 36.18
CA LYS A 505 -26.95 -49.65 34.78
C LYS A 505 -25.42 -49.74 34.60
N ASP A 506 -24.90 -50.97 34.58
CA ASP A 506 -23.45 -51.21 34.65
C ASP A 506 -22.65 -50.64 33.47
N LEU A 507 -23.20 -50.63 32.27
CA LEU A 507 -22.53 -50.06 31.09
C LEU A 507 -22.44 -48.52 31.14
N ILE A 508 -23.49 -47.84 31.61
CA ILE A 508 -23.46 -46.38 31.80
C ILE A 508 -22.49 -46.04 32.94
N ARG A 509 -22.51 -46.82 34.02
CA ARG A 509 -21.56 -46.70 35.12
C ARG A 509 -20.12 -46.84 34.62
N SER A 510 -19.80 -47.87 33.84
CA SER A 510 -18.43 -48.11 33.39
C SER A 510 -17.92 -46.97 32.50
N ILE A 511 -18.75 -46.45 31.59
CA ILE A 511 -18.37 -45.30 30.74
C ILE A 511 -18.12 -44.05 31.58
N ILE A 512 -19.02 -43.71 32.51
CA ILE A 512 -18.86 -42.51 33.36
C ILE A 512 -17.64 -42.64 34.26
N VAL A 513 -17.38 -43.81 34.84
CA VAL A 513 -16.16 -44.06 35.63
C VAL A 513 -14.92 -43.92 34.77
N SER A 514 -14.92 -44.47 33.55
CA SER A 514 -13.79 -44.37 32.63
C SER A 514 -13.48 -42.90 32.28
N VAL A 515 -14.51 -42.08 32.01
CA VAL A 515 -14.37 -40.62 31.81
C VAL A 515 -13.72 -39.95 33.03
N ARG A 516 -14.12 -40.33 34.25
CA ARG A 516 -13.53 -39.78 35.48
C ARG A 516 -12.09 -40.22 35.67
N GLU A 517 -11.77 -41.49 35.47
CA GLU A 517 -10.42 -42.01 35.64
C GLU A 517 -9.43 -41.43 34.60
N THR A 518 -9.89 -41.12 33.39
CA THR A 518 -9.04 -40.54 32.33
C THR A 518 -8.61 -39.09 32.60
N CYS A 519 -9.48 -38.27 33.20
CA CYS A 519 -9.28 -36.82 33.26
C CYS A 519 -9.45 -36.17 34.64
N ALA A 520 -10.02 -36.84 35.65
CA ALA A 520 -10.25 -36.21 36.95
C ALA A 520 -8.94 -36.00 37.71
N ASP A 521 -8.57 -34.73 37.94
CA ASP A 521 -7.47 -34.36 38.82
C ASP A 521 -8.01 -34.00 40.21
N TRP A 522 -8.00 -34.97 41.12
CA TRP A 522 -8.48 -34.77 42.48
C TRP A 522 -7.49 -33.94 43.30
N GLN A 523 -7.97 -32.95 44.06
CA GLN A 523 -7.15 -32.08 44.90
C GLN A 523 -6.20 -32.84 45.86
N ARG A 524 -6.58 -34.04 46.29
CA ARG A 524 -5.79 -34.92 47.18
C ARG A 524 -5.08 -36.06 46.45
N GLY A 525 -5.07 -36.06 45.12
CA GLY A 525 -4.51 -37.10 44.26
C GLY A 525 -5.33 -38.40 44.20
N VAL A 526 -6.42 -38.52 44.97
CA VAL A 526 -7.29 -39.72 45.00
C VAL A 526 -8.77 -39.34 45.02
N GLU A 527 -9.60 -40.18 44.40
CA GLU A 527 -11.05 -40.00 44.38
C GLU A 527 -11.66 -40.08 45.80
N PRO A 528 -12.58 -39.16 46.18
CA PRO A 528 -13.22 -39.17 47.49
C PRO A 528 -14.05 -40.45 47.76
N GLN A 529 -13.46 -41.43 48.44
CA GLN A 529 -14.12 -42.69 48.80
C GLN A 529 -15.35 -42.53 49.71
N ALA A 530 -15.47 -41.36 50.36
CA ALA A 530 -16.62 -40.99 51.18
C ALA A 530 -17.83 -40.49 50.39
N ASP A 531 -17.72 -40.29 49.07
CA ASP A 531 -18.80 -39.79 48.21
C ASP A 531 -20.03 -40.73 48.25
N PRO A 532 -21.21 -40.26 48.72
CA PRO A 532 -22.45 -41.04 48.70
C PRO A 532 -22.84 -41.53 47.30
N ALA A 533 -22.50 -40.77 46.26
CA ALA A 533 -22.83 -41.07 44.86
C ALA A 533 -22.18 -42.39 44.40
N LEU A 534 -20.95 -42.68 44.83
CA LEU A 534 -20.24 -43.94 44.55
C LEU A 534 -20.94 -45.17 45.15
N LYS A 535 -21.81 -44.97 46.15
CA LYS A 535 -22.63 -46.01 46.78
C LYS A 535 -24.10 -45.97 46.31
N GLY A 536 -24.43 -45.13 45.33
CA GLY A 536 -25.80 -44.93 44.84
C GLY A 536 -26.73 -44.16 45.79
N LYS A 537 -26.20 -43.60 46.88
CA LYS A 537 -26.94 -42.87 47.91
C LYS A 537 -26.96 -41.37 47.59
N LYS A 538 -28.04 -40.68 48.00
CA LYS A 538 -28.14 -39.22 47.88
C LYS A 538 -27.16 -38.53 48.84
N ASP A 539 -26.83 -37.29 48.53
CA ASP A 539 -26.07 -36.41 49.43
C ASP A 539 -26.85 -36.19 50.74
N PRO A 540 -26.15 -36.00 51.88
CA PRO A 540 -26.78 -35.66 53.15
C PRO A 540 -27.47 -34.29 53.09
N ASP A 541 -28.34 -33.96 54.05
CA ASP A 541 -29.14 -32.72 54.02
C ASP A 541 -28.29 -31.43 53.96
N ASN A 542 -27.04 -31.48 54.46
CA ASN A 542 -26.07 -30.39 54.39
C ASN A 542 -25.20 -30.40 53.11
N GLY A 543 -25.44 -31.32 52.17
CA GLY A 543 -24.68 -31.52 50.94
C GLY A 543 -23.36 -32.28 51.12
N PHE A 544 -22.78 -32.77 50.01
CA PHE A 544 -21.42 -33.32 49.98
C PHE A 544 -20.52 -32.41 49.13
N GLY A 545 -19.60 -31.70 49.77
CA GLY A 545 -18.71 -30.74 49.11
C GLY A 545 -17.45 -31.40 48.54
N ILE A 546 -17.24 -31.25 47.23
CA ILE A 546 -15.95 -31.57 46.58
C ILE A 546 -15.29 -30.26 46.18
N LYS A 547 -14.04 -30.05 46.63
CA LYS A 547 -13.23 -28.90 46.20
C LYS A 547 -12.44 -29.29 44.95
N VAL A 548 -12.82 -28.70 43.83
CA VAL A 548 -12.16 -28.92 42.53
C VAL A 548 -10.93 -28.00 42.43
N PRO A 549 -9.75 -28.50 42.02
CA PRO A 549 -8.59 -27.65 41.80
C PRO A 549 -8.79 -26.69 40.61
N ARG A 550 -7.99 -25.61 40.56
CA ARG A 550 -7.86 -24.73 39.39
C ARG A 550 -6.41 -24.71 38.94
N ARG A 551 -6.16 -25.07 37.68
CA ARG A 551 -4.83 -25.13 37.07
C ARG A 551 -4.81 -24.39 35.75
N ASN A 552 -3.61 -23.97 35.34
CA ASN A 552 -3.35 -23.34 34.06
C ASN A 552 -2.84 -24.37 33.03
N VAL A 553 -3.65 -25.37 32.72
CA VAL A 553 -3.28 -26.42 31.75
C VAL A 553 -4.52 -27.03 31.12
N GLY A 554 -4.52 -27.21 29.80
CA GLY A 554 -5.59 -27.94 29.11
C GLY A 554 -5.44 -29.46 29.23
N PRO A 555 -6.48 -30.24 28.89
CA PRO A 555 -6.31 -31.68 28.66
C PRO A 555 -5.38 -31.94 27.46
N SER A 556 -4.71 -33.09 27.45
CA SER A 556 -4.05 -33.60 26.23
C SER A 556 -5.06 -33.88 25.11
N SER A 557 -4.61 -33.92 23.84
CA SER A 557 -5.49 -34.24 22.71
C SER A 557 -6.17 -35.60 22.86
N THR A 558 -5.45 -36.59 23.40
CA THR A 558 -5.96 -37.93 23.74
C THR A 558 -7.01 -37.90 24.84
N GLN A 559 -6.76 -37.19 25.94
CA GLN A 559 -7.74 -37.03 27.02
C GLN A 559 -9.04 -36.42 26.52
N LEU A 560 -8.93 -35.34 25.73
CA LEU A 560 -10.10 -34.66 25.20
C LEU A 560 -10.86 -35.53 24.20
N TYR A 561 -10.18 -36.22 23.29
CA TYR A 561 -10.79 -37.16 22.36
C TYR A 561 -11.54 -38.27 23.10
N MET A 562 -10.87 -38.94 24.05
CA MET A 562 -11.45 -40.06 24.81
C MET A 562 -12.69 -39.63 25.60
N VAL A 563 -12.62 -38.49 26.30
CA VAL A 563 -13.78 -37.96 27.04
C VAL A 563 -14.93 -37.64 26.10
N ARG A 564 -14.67 -36.92 25.01
CA ARG A 564 -15.71 -36.55 24.04
C ARG A 564 -16.36 -37.78 23.42
N THR A 565 -15.57 -38.73 22.92
CA THR A 565 -16.08 -39.96 22.30
C THR A 565 -16.88 -40.83 23.27
N MET A 566 -16.44 -40.95 24.54
CA MET A 566 -17.19 -41.67 25.56
C MET A 566 -18.52 -40.99 25.88
N LEU A 567 -18.54 -39.66 26.05
CA LEU A 567 -19.75 -38.89 26.33
C LEU A 567 -20.73 -38.90 25.14
N GLU A 568 -20.21 -38.81 23.92
CA GLU A 568 -20.99 -38.91 22.67
C GLU A 568 -21.75 -40.25 22.62
N SER A 569 -21.11 -41.34 23.03
CA SER A 569 -21.75 -42.66 23.06
C SER A 569 -22.93 -42.76 24.06
N LEU A 570 -22.97 -41.91 25.10
CA LEU A 570 -24.07 -41.85 26.06
C LEU A 570 -25.29 -41.09 25.51
N ILE A 571 -25.07 -40.11 24.64
CA ILE A 571 -26.12 -39.26 24.05
C ILE A 571 -26.57 -39.73 22.65
N ALA A 572 -25.83 -40.67 22.05
CA ALA A 572 -26.12 -41.22 20.73
C ALA A 572 -27.49 -41.92 20.64
N ASP A 573 -28.22 -41.63 19.57
CA ASP A 573 -29.53 -42.23 19.27
C ASP A 573 -29.43 -43.61 18.59
N LYS A 574 -28.22 -44.01 18.17
CA LYS A 574 -27.93 -45.34 17.59
C LYS A 574 -27.06 -46.15 18.56
N SER A 575 -27.64 -47.18 19.18
CA SER A 575 -26.89 -48.23 19.87
C SER A 575 -27.60 -49.55 19.66
N GLY A 576 -26.87 -50.63 19.39
CA GLY A 576 -27.38 -51.77 18.64
C GLY A 576 -28.40 -52.71 19.28
N GLY A 577 -29.01 -52.32 20.39
CA GLY A 577 -30.10 -53.04 21.04
C GLY A 577 -31.48 -52.40 20.81
N LYS A 578 -32.55 -53.10 21.22
CA LYS A 578 -33.93 -52.57 21.28
C LYS A 578 -34.09 -51.32 22.18
N ARG A 579 -33.03 -50.92 22.91
CA ARG A 579 -33.01 -49.83 23.91
C ARG A 579 -31.67 -49.09 23.82
N THR A 580 -31.71 -47.75 23.72
CA THR A 580 -30.51 -46.91 23.61
C THR A 580 -29.96 -46.47 24.95
N LEU A 581 -28.64 -46.24 25.07
CA LEU A 581 -28.02 -45.73 26.30
C LEU A 581 -28.66 -44.40 26.73
N ARG A 582 -28.97 -43.54 25.75
CA ARG A 582 -29.70 -42.29 25.94
C ARG A 582 -31.02 -42.46 26.69
N LYS A 583 -31.82 -43.49 26.36
CA LYS A 583 -33.14 -43.72 27.02
C LYS A 583 -33.04 -44.10 28.50
N ASP A 584 -31.85 -44.46 28.95
CA ASP A 584 -31.57 -44.87 30.33
C ASP A 584 -30.91 -43.78 31.19
N ILE A 585 -30.71 -42.58 30.62
CA ILE A 585 -30.24 -41.39 31.31
C ILE A 585 -31.39 -40.38 31.41
N ASP A 586 -31.54 -39.73 32.56
CA ASP A 586 -32.59 -38.73 32.73
C ASP A 586 -32.33 -37.48 31.87
N GLY A 587 -33.41 -36.88 31.36
CA GLY A 587 -33.35 -35.76 30.41
C GLY A 587 -32.49 -34.58 30.86
N GLN A 588 -32.52 -34.22 32.15
CA GLN A 588 -31.71 -33.11 32.68
C GLN A 588 -30.21 -33.36 32.51
N TYR A 589 -29.73 -34.58 32.75
CA TYR A 589 -28.31 -34.89 32.63
C TYR A 589 -27.89 -35.09 31.17
N LEU A 590 -28.80 -35.60 30.33
CA LEU A 590 -28.56 -35.66 28.89
C LEU A 590 -28.30 -34.27 28.32
N VAL A 591 -29.08 -33.26 28.72
CA VAL A 591 -28.86 -31.86 28.29
C VAL A 591 -27.52 -31.34 28.78
N GLN A 592 -27.10 -31.67 30.01
CA GLN A 592 -25.79 -31.27 30.54
C GLN A 592 -24.62 -31.93 29.78
N ILE A 593 -24.72 -33.23 29.45
CA ILE A 593 -23.71 -33.95 28.67
C ILE A 593 -23.66 -33.40 27.24
N ASP A 594 -24.80 -33.19 26.60
CA ASP A 594 -24.90 -32.61 25.25
C ASP A 594 -24.33 -31.19 25.19
N GLN A 595 -24.63 -30.35 26.19
CA GLN A 595 -24.08 -28.99 26.26
C GLN A 595 -22.56 -29.01 26.42
N PHE A 596 -22.03 -29.85 27.32
CA PHE A 596 -20.58 -30.01 27.48
C PHE A 596 -19.92 -30.53 26.19
N HIS A 597 -20.54 -31.50 25.52
CA HIS A 597 -20.05 -32.05 24.25
C HIS A 597 -20.03 -30.98 23.13
N LYS A 598 -21.02 -30.09 23.08
CA LYS A 598 -21.03 -28.97 22.12
C LYS A 598 -19.98 -27.91 22.45
N THR A 599 -19.87 -27.49 23.70
CA THR A 599 -18.89 -26.48 24.13
C THR A 599 -17.45 -26.98 23.91
N SER A 600 -17.17 -28.24 24.27
CA SER A 600 -15.82 -28.82 24.14
C SER A 600 -15.37 -29.11 22.71
N PHE A 601 -16.22 -28.87 21.70
CA PHE A 601 -15.84 -29.01 20.29
C PHE A 601 -14.74 -28.03 19.91
N TYR A 602 -14.84 -26.78 20.39
CA TYR A 602 -13.91 -25.72 20.03
C TYR A 602 -12.58 -25.76 20.80
N TRP A 603 -12.48 -26.59 21.84
CA TRP A 603 -11.36 -26.56 22.78
C TRP A 603 -10.00 -26.88 22.12
N ASN A 604 -9.97 -27.78 21.14
CA ASN A 604 -8.73 -28.05 20.40
C ASN A 604 -8.21 -26.81 19.67
N TYR A 605 -9.08 -26.06 18.99
CA TYR A 605 -8.69 -24.82 18.33
C TYR A 605 -8.24 -23.76 19.33
N MET A 606 -8.96 -23.64 20.45
CA MET A 606 -8.63 -22.67 21.50
C MET A 606 -7.30 -22.98 22.20
N LEU A 607 -7.01 -24.25 22.45
CA LEU A 607 -5.71 -24.68 23.00
C LEU A 607 -4.57 -24.46 21.99
N ALA A 608 -4.87 -24.57 20.69
CA ALA A 608 -3.98 -24.25 19.58
C ALA A 608 -4.27 -22.85 18.98
N PHE A 609 -4.51 -21.85 19.83
CA PHE A 609 -4.99 -20.52 19.43
C PHE A 609 -4.14 -19.89 18.33
N SER A 610 -2.81 -19.94 18.43
CA SER A 610 -1.89 -19.34 17.45
C SER A 610 -2.07 -19.92 16.02
N ALA A 611 -2.18 -21.25 15.90
CA ALA A 611 -2.44 -21.91 14.60
C ALA A 611 -3.84 -21.56 14.11
N SER A 612 -4.83 -21.66 14.99
CA SER A 612 -6.22 -21.38 14.64
C SER A 612 -6.41 -19.93 14.17
N LEU A 613 -5.66 -18.98 14.75
CA LEU A 613 -5.66 -17.59 14.33
C LEU A 613 -5.11 -17.43 12.91
N GLN A 614 -4.01 -18.11 12.58
CA GLN A 614 -3.44 -18.11 11.23
C GLN A 614 -4.40 -18.75 10.22
N ASP A 615 -4.95 -19.92 10.52
CA ASP A 615 -5.87 -20.66 9.65
C ASP A 615 -7.19 -19.89 9.40
N CYS A 616 -7.67 -19.13 10.40
CA CYS A 616 -8.85 -18.27 10.25
C CYS A 616 -8.59 -17.03 9.37
N CYS A 617 -7.33 -16.66 9.14
CA CYS A 617 -6.93 -15.46 8.38
C CYS A 617 -6.21 -15.79 7.06
N ASP A 618 -6.19 -17.06 6.64
CA ASP A 618 -5.43 -17.49 5.46
C ASP A 618 -6.05 -16.93 4.15
N LEU A 619 -5.31 -16.01 3.53
CA LEU A 619 -5.61 -15.42 2.23
C LEU A 619 -4.53 -15.73 1.18
N SER A 620 -3.64 -16.70 1.46
CA SER A 620 -2.50 -17.07 0.61
C SER A 620 -2.90 -17.54 -0.80
N GLN A 621 -4.11 -18.09 -0.94
CA GLN A 621 -4.58 -18.69 -2.19
C GLN A 621 -4.92 -17.65 -3.28
N LEU A 622 -4.96 -16.35 -2.96
CA LEU A 622 -5.29 -15.30 -3.92
C LEU A 622 -4.19 -15.08 -4.99
N TRP A 623 -2.94 -15.46 -4.72
CA TRP A 623 -1.83 -15.31 -5.66
C TRP A 623 -1.62 -16.52 -6.58
N TYR A 624 -1.78 -17.72 -6.04
CA TYR A 624 -1.50 -18.98 -6.74
C TYR A 624 -2.40 -19.18 -7.96
N ARG A 625 -1.85 -19.78 -9.02
CA ARG A 625 -2.50 -19.89 -10.34
C ARG A 625 -2.02 -21.06 -11.20
N GLU A 626 -1.56 -22.14 -10.56
CA GLU A 626 -0.98 -23.30 -11.27
C GLU A 626 -2.00 -24.05 -12.15
N PHE A 627 -3.30 -24.04 -11.76
CA PHE A 627 -4.34 -24.66 -12.57
C PHE A 627 -4.58 -23.87 -13.85
N TYR A 628 -4.73 -22.55 -13.78
CA TYR A 628 -4.87 -21.72 -14.99
C TYR A 628 -3.60 -21.75 -15.86
N LEU A 629 -2.41 -21.83 -15.26
CA LEU A 629 -1.16 -22.00 -16.01
C LEU A 629 -1.13 -23.33 -16.79
N GLU A 630 -1.60 -24.43 -16.20
CA GLU A 630 -1.74 -25.72 -16.88
C GLU A 630 -2.71 -25.61 -18.08
N MET A 631 -3.85 -24.94 -17.90
CA MET A 631 -4.86 -24.73 -18.95
C MET A 631 -4.35 -23.93 -20.15
N THR A 632 -3.34 -23.07 -19.99
CA THR A 632 -2.71 -22.38 -21.12
C THR A 632 -2.03 -23.33 -22.10
N MET A 633 -1.79 -24.60 -21.71
CA MET A 633 -1.05 -25.61 -22.48
C MET A 633 0.34 -25.14 -22.94
N GLY A 634 0.93 -24.15 -22.28
CA GLY A 634 2.22 -23.57 -22.69
C GLY A 634 2.15 -22.87 -24.05
N ARG A 635 0.98 -22.32 -24.39
CA ARG A 635 0.75 -21.52 -25.61
C ARG A 635 1.83 -20.45 -25.76
N ARG A 636 2.29 -20.30 -27.01
CA ARG A 636 3.20 -19.25 -27.44
C ARG A 636 2.37 -17.98 -27.68
N ILE A 637 2.72 -16.89 -27.03
CA ILE A 637 2.10 -15.60 -27.32
C ILE A 637 2.73 -15.03 -28.59
N GLN A 638 1.91 -14.57 -29.54
CA GLN A 638 2.36 -14.01 -30.83
C GLN A 638 2.42 -12.47 -30.86
N LYS A 639 1.90 -11.77 -29.83
CA LYS A 639 1.89 -10.30 -29.75
C LYS A 639 2.15 -9.81 -28.32
N CYS A 640 3.06 -8.84 -28.20
CA CYS A 640 3.26 -8.08 -26.96
C CYS A 640 2.01 -7.23 -26.65
N THR A 641 1.44 -7.38 -25.47
CA THR A 641 0.27 -6.61 -24.99
C THR A 641 0.65 -5.42 -24.10
N VAL A 642 1.94 -5.21 -23.85
CA VAL A 642 2.43 -4.08 -23.04
C VAL A 642 2.28 -2.78 -23.83
N ARG A 643 1.45 -1.86 -23.34
CA ARG A 643 1.44 -0.47 -23.84
C ARG A 643 2.71 0.23 -23.35
N HIS A 644 3.73 0.25 -24.20
CA HIS A 644 4.91 1.08 -23.99
C HIS A 644 4.51 2.57 -24.09
N GLN A 645 5.05 3.41 -23.22
CA GLN A 645 4.83 4.87 -23.22
C GLN A 645 5.61 5.61 -24.33
N HIS A 646 6.28 4.88 -25.22
CA HIS A 646 7.05 5.41 -26.33
C HIS A 646 6.21 5.26 -27.61
N ASN A 647 5.98 6.37 -28.32
CA ASN A 647 5.20 6.45 -29.56
C ASN A 647 5.97 5.90 -30.78
N GLU A 648 6.56 4.71 -30.66
CA GLU A 648 7.16 4.01 -31.79
C GLU A 648 6.66 2.56 -31.77
N GLU A 649 6.14 2.09 -32.91
CA GLU A 649 5.76 0.70 -33.11
C GLU A 649 6.95 -0.20 -32.77
N CYS A 650 6.81 -0.97 -31.69
CA CYS A 650 7.82 -1.93 -31.24
C CYS A 650 8.07 -2.96 -32.35
N SER A 651 9.08 -2.70 -33.16
CA SER A 651 9.51 -3.52 -34.30
C SER A 651 10.66 -4.46 -33.95
N ASP A 652 11.18 -4.37 -32.72
CA ASP A 652 12.25 -5.21 -32.22
C ASP A 652 11.79 -6.05 -31.02
N LEU A 653 12.07 -7.36 -31.10
CA LEU A 653 11.72 -8.46 -30.20
C LEU A 653 10.33 -9.11 -30.39
N ILE A 654 10.21 -9.92 -31.44
CA ILE A 654 9.39 -11.15 -31.40
C ILE A 654 10.13 -12.18 -30.53
N THR A 655 10.18 -11.97 -29.22
CA THR A 655 10.48 -13.07 -28.29
C THR A 655 9.19 -13.87 -28.11
N MET A 656 9.14 -15.04 -28.74
CA MET A 656 8.04 -16.02 -28.57
C MET A 656 8.02 -16.54 -27.13
N GLU A 657 7.42 -15.81 -26.20
CA GLU A 657 7.29 -16.27 -24.81
C GLU A 657 6.18 -17.33 -24.73
N LYS A 658 6.58 -18.55 -24.31
CA LYS A 658 5.62 -19.53 -23.78
C LYS A 658 5.06 -18.93 -22.48
N ARG A 659 3.75 -18.96 -22.25
CA ARG A 659 3.17 -18.59 -20.94
C ARG A 659 3.76 -19.48 -19.84
N ILE A 660 4.76 -18.98 -19.14
CA ILE A 660 5.42 -19.61 -17.98
C ILE A 660 4.93 -19.04 -16.64
N GLN A 661 4.34 -17.84 -16.69
CA GLN A 661 3.66 -17.15 -15.60
C GLN A 661 2.70 -16.09 -16.19
N PHE A 662 1.71 -15.64 -15.41
CA PHE A 662 0.84 -14.51 -15.75
C PHE A 662 1.45 -13.17 -15.31
N PRO A 663 1.21 -12.08 -16.06
CA PRO A 663 1.72 -10.76 -15.72
C PRO A 663 1.01 -10.16 -14.50
N ILE A 664 1.62 -9.13 -13.90
CA ILE A 664 1.18 -8.58 -12.60
C ILE A 664 -0.23 -7.98 -12.65
N GLU A 665 -0.70 -7.49 -13.80
CA GLU A 665 -2.06 -6.98 -13.97
C GLU A 665 -3.16 -8.04 -13.84
N MET A 666 -2.80 -9.33 -13.81
CA MET A 666 -3.70 -10.46 -13.55
C MET A 666 -3.54 -11.02 -12.13
N SER A 667 -2.58 -10.50 -11.35
CA SER A 667 -2.30 -10.97 -10.00
C SER A 667 -3.17 -10.23 -8.98
N MET A 668 -3.95 -10.97 -8.19
CA MET A 668 -4.91 -10.35 -7.25
C MET A 668 -4.27 -9.37 -6.25
N PRO A 669 -3.14 -9.70 -5.57
CA PRO A 669 -2.49 -8.75 -4.68
C PRO A 669 -2.14 -7.41 -5.36
N TRP A 670 -1.63 -7.47 -6.60
CA TRP A 670 -1.29 -6.27 -7.35
C TRP A 670 -2.52 -5.54 -7.91
N ILE A 671 -3.53 -6.26 -8.40
CA ILE A 671 -4.79 -5.66 -8.87
C ILE A 671 -5.40 -4.77 -7.78
N LEU A 672 -5.45 -5.27 -6.54
CA LEU A 672 -5.99 -4.54 -5.40
C LEU A 672 -5.09 -3.36 -5.00
N THR A 673 -3.77 -3.56 -4.94
CA THR A 673 -2.80 -2.52 -4.58
C THR A 673 -2.78 -1.38 -5.61
N ASP A 674 -2.62 -1.72 -6.89
CA ASP A 674 -2.56 -0.76 -7.99
C ASP A 674 -3.86 0.03 -8.14
N HIS A 675 -5.00 -0.59 -7.81
CA HIS A 675 -6.29 0.10 -7.86
C HIS A 675 -6.32 1.31 -6.93
N ILE A 676 -5.80 1.21 -5.70
CA ILE A 676 -5.69 2.34 -4.77
C ILE A 676 -4.74 3.41 -5.33
N LEU A 677 -3.57 3.01 -5.83
CA LEU A 677 -2.56 3.94 -6.36
C LEU A 677 -3.06 4.69 -7.61
N ARG A 678 -3.85 4.02 -8.45
CA ARG A 678 -4.40 4.59 -9.69
C ARG A 678 -5.55 5.54 -9.42
N THR A 679 -6.48 5.15 -8.54
CA THR A 679 -7.67 5.95 -8.19
C THR A 679 -7.34 7.08 -7.22
N LYS A 680 -6.27 6.92 -6.43
CA LYS A 680 -5.82 7.87 -5.39
C LYS A 680 -6.91 8.11 -4.33
N GLU A 681 -7.72 7.09 -4.06
CA GLU A 681 -8.90 7.22 -3.20
C GLU A 681 -8.50 7.49 -1.73
N PRO A 682 -8.89 8.66 -1.15
CA PRO A 682 -8.46 9.04 0.20
C PRO A 682 -8.88 8.10 1.32
N SER A 683 -10.06 7.49 1.21
CA SER A 683 -10.56 6.54 2.23
C SER A 683 -9.79 5.22 2.23
N MET A 684 -9.06 4.92 1.14
CA MET A 684 -8.40 3.64 0.92
C MET A 684 -6.88 3.70 1.02
N MET A 685 -6.31 4.91 1.04
CA MET A 685 -4.86 5.11 1.04
C MET A 685 -4.17 4.47 2.26
N GLU A 686 -4.82 4.46 3.42
CA GLU A 686 -4.28 3.81 4.63
C GLU A 686 -4.34 2.28 4.58
N TYR A 687 -5.12 1.71 3.67
CA TYR A 687 -5.25 0.26 3.54
C TYR A 687 -4.28 -0.34 2.53
N VAL A 688 -3.52 0.47 1.78
CA VAL A 688 -2.72 0.00 0.63
C VAL A 688 -1.63 -1.03 0.98
N LEU A 689 -1.18 -1.08 2.23
CA LEU A 689 -0.19 -2.06 2.68
C LEU A 689 -0.80 -3.44 2.96
N TYR A 690 -2.09 -3.55 3.28
CA TYR A 690 -2.73 -4.85 3.57
C TYR A 690 -2.84 -5.76 2.33
N PRO A 691 -3.18 -5.28 1.12
CA PRO A 691 -3.10 -6.09 -0.08
C PRO A 691 -1.67 -6.49 -0.46
N LEU A 692 -0.66 -5.65 -0.19
CA LEU A 692 0.76 -6.02 -0.38
C LEU A 692 1.17 -7.15 0.58
N ASP A 693 0.61 -7.18 1.79
CA ASP A 693 0.88 -8.23 2.75
C ASP A 693 0.36 -9.62 2.31
N LEU A 694 -0.56 -9.71 1.35
CA LEU A 694 -0.97 -11.00 0.77
C LEU A 694 0.20 -11.78 0.13
N TYR A 695 1.26 -11.08 -0.27
CA TYR A 695 2.49 -11.73 -0.71
C TYR A 695 3.22 -12.44 0.43
N ASN A 696 3.14 -11.94 1.67
CA ASN A 696 3.67 -12.64 2.84
C ASN A 696 2.92 -13.95 3.08
N ASP A 697 1.58 -13.93 3.07
CA ASP A 697 0.76 -15.14 3.20
C ASP A 697 1.14 -16.18 2.14
N SER A 698 1.24 -15.73 0.90
CA SER A 698 1.60 -16.58 -0.25
C SER A 698 3.02 -17.15 -0.07
N ALA A 699 4.00 -16.34 0.30
CA ALA A 699 5.37 -16.77 0.50
C ALA A 699 5.52 -17.79 1.65
N VAL A 700 4.87 -17.55 2.79
CA VAL A 700 4.87 -18.49 3.92
C VAL A 700 4.26 -19.82 3.50
N TYR A 701 3.15 -19.80 2.78
CA TYR A 701 2.50 -21.01 2.26
C TYR A 701 3.42 -21.77 1.28
N ALA A 702 4.17 -21.06 0.42
CA ALA A 702 5.11 -21.66 -0.53
C ALA A 702 6.24 -22.41 0.18
N LEU A 703 6.75 -21.83 1.27
CA LEU A 703 7.88 -22.35 2.03
C LEU A 703 7.49 -23.48 2.99
N THR A 704 6.34 -23.37 3.66
CA THR A 704 5.96 -24.27 4.77
C THR A 704 5.03 -25.40 4.33
N VAL A 705 4.02 -25.09 3.50
CA VAL A 705 2.99 -26.03 3.04
C VAL A 705 3.36 -26.65 1.70
N PHE A 706 3.56 -25.84 0.66
CA PHE A 706 3.95 -26.38 -0.66
C PHE A 706 5.39 -26.90 -0.68
N ARG A 707 6.28 -26.29 0.10
CA ARG A 707 7.72 -26.60 0.17
C ARG A 707 8.34 -26.63 -1.23
N LYS A 708 8.18 -25.53 -1.98
CA LYS A 708 8.72 -25.36 -3.34
C LYS A 708 9.44 -24.02 -3.47
N GLN A 709 10.73 -24.08 -3.84
CA GLN A 709 11.57 -22.90 -4.04
C GLN A 709 11.06 -22.03 -5.20
N PHE A 710 10.80 -22.62 -6.37
CA PHE A 710 10.40 -21.84 -7.55
C PHE A 710 9.13 -21.00 -7.36
N LEU A 711 8.20 -21.43 -6.49
CA LEU A 711 7.01 -20.64 -6.16
C LEU A 711 7.39 -19.41 -5.32
N TYR A 712 8.29 -19.57 -4.35
CA TYR A 712 8.82 -18.45 -3.58
C TYR A 712 9.63 -17.49 -4.47
N ASP A 713 10.48 -18.02 -5.35
CA ASP A 713 11.29 -17.22 -6.28
C ASP A 713 10.40 -16.34 -7.18
N GLU A 714 9.25 -16.87 -7.63
CA GLU A 714 8.26 -16.14 -8.42
C GLU A 714 7.49 -15.09 -7.61
N VAL A 715 7.09 -15.42 -6.37
CA VAL A 715 6.48 -14.43 -5.44
C VAL A 715 7.47 -13.28 -5.18
N GLU A 716 8.73 -13.61 -4.91
CA GLU A 716 9.79 -12.64 -4.63
C GLU A 716 10.06 -11.73 -5.84
N ALA A 717 10.17 -12.31 -7.04
CA ALA A 717 10.36 -11.54 -8.28
C ALA A 717 9.17 -10.61 -8.56
N GLU A 718 7.95 -11.07 -8.33
CA GLU A 718 6.74 -10.27 -8.48
C GLU A 718 6.67 -9.12 -7.46
N VAL A 719 6.99 -9.39 -6.19
CA VAL A 719 7.08 -8.36 -5.14
C VAL A 719 8.13 -7.32 -5.49
N ASN A 720 9.31 -7.71 -5.98
CA ASN A 720 10.37 -6.77 -6.33
C ASN A 720 9.90 -5.77 -7.40
N LEU A 721 9.25 -6.26 -8.46
CA LEU A 721 8.69 -5.42 -9.52
C LEU A 721 7.53 -4.55 -9.02
N CYS A 722 6.59 -5.14 -8.29
CA CYS A 722 5.41 -4.44 -7.78
C CYS A 722 5.78 -3.37 -6.74
N PHE A 723 6.75 -3.65 -5.88
CA PHE A 723 7.19 -2.73 -4.84
C PHE A 723 7.93 -1.52 -5.43
N ASP A 724 8.77 -1.73 -6.46
CA ASP A 724 9.38 -0.62 -7.20
C ASP A 724 8.32 0.30 -7.82
N GLN A 725 7.29 -0.28 -8.45
CA GLN A 725 6.16 0.48 -8.98
C GLN A 725 5.33 1.16 -7.89
N PHE A 726 5.14 0.50 -6.76
CA PHE A 726 4.44 1.04 -5.60
C PHE A 726 5.15 2.31 -5.10
N VAL A 727 6.45 2.23 -4.83
CA VAL A 727 7.24 3.38 -4.34
C VAL A 727 7.27 4.50 -5.39
N TYR A 728 7.41 4.17 -6.68
CA TYR A 728 7.36 5.16 -7.77
C TYR A 728 6.02 5.91 -7.79
N LYS A 729 4.90 5.18 -7.92
CA LYS A 729 3.56 5.77 -8.03
C LYS A 729 3.19 6.54 -6.77
N LEU A 730 3.53 5.99 -5.59
CA LEU A 730 3.27 6.62 -4.30
C LEU A 730 4.05 7.93 -4.12
N SER A 731 5.33 7.96 -4.50
CA SER A 731 6.14 9.17 -4.37
C SER A 731 5.67 10.26 -5.33
N GLU A 732 5.38 9.91 -6.59
CA GLU A 732 4.88 10.86 -7.59
C GLU A 732 3.54 11.48 -7.15
N GLN A 733 2.60 10.67 -6.64
CA GLN A 733 1.31 11.19 -6.18
C GLN A 733 1.42 12.06 -4.93
N ILE A 734 2.32 11.74 -4.00
CA ILE A 734 2.58 12.54 -2.79
C ILE A 734 3.17 13.90 -3.20
N PHE A 735 4.22 13.90 -4.02
CA PHE A 735 4.85 15.13 -4.50
C PHE A 735 3.84 16.02 -5.25
N ALA A 736 3.08 15.43 -6.19
CA ALA A 736 2.06 16.15 -6.94
C ALA A 736 0.96 16.73 -6.04
N HIS A 737 0.52 15.97 -5.02
CA HIS A 737 -0.49 16.43 -4.06
C HIS A 737 -0.01 17.63 -3.25
N TYR A 738 1.17 17.55 -2.64
CA TYR A 738 1.72 18.64 -1.83
C TYR A 738 2.13 19.85 -2.69
N LYS A 739 2.56 19.65 -3.94
CA LYS A 739 2.79 20.76 -4.88
C LYS A 739 1.50 21.48 -5.23
N GLN A 740 0.46 20.73 -5.60
CA GLN A 740 -0.85 21.29 -5.92
C GLN A 740 -1.45 22.01 -4.71
N LEU A 741 -1.25 21.48 -3.49
CA LEU A 741 -1.66 22.11 -2.25
C LEU A 741 -0.93 23.43 -2.01
N ALA A 742 0.40 23.45 -2.12
CA ALA A 742 1.22 24.67 -1.98
C ALA A 742 0.79 25.76 -2.96
N ALA A 743 0.68 25.41 -4.25
CA ALA A 743 0.21 26.31 -5.29
C ALA A 743 -1.24 26.78 -5.03
N SER A 744 -2.08 25.92 -4.46
CA SER A 744 -3.45 26.30 -4.14
C SER A 744 -3.57 27.27 -2.96
N ILE A 745 -2.72 27.08 -1.94
CA ILE A 745 -2.64 27.96 -0.76
C ILE A 745 -2.21 29.36 -1.18
N LEU A 746 -1.17 29.47 -2.02
CA LEU A 746 -0.62 30.75 -2.48
C LEU A 746 -1.44 31.45 -3.57
N LEU A 747 -2.34 30.73 -4.24
CA LEU A 747 -3.17 31.35 -5.28
C LEU A 747 -4.09 32.42 -4.67
N ASP A 748 -4.11 33.58 -5.31
CA ASP A 748 -4.91 34.74 -4.88
C ASP A 748 -6.38 34.37 -4.70
N LYS A 749 -6.93 34.75 -3.53
CA LYS A 749 -8.26 34.35 -3.11
C LYS A 749 -9.33 35.12 -3.88
N ARG A 750 -9.06 36.37 -4.26
CA ARG A 750 -9.98 37.19 -5.06
C ARG A 750 -10.07 36.66 -6.49
N PHE A 751 -8.93 36.35 -7.11
CA PHE A 751 -8.87 35.72 -8.43
C PHE A 751 -9.71 34.44 -8.50
N ARG A 752 -9.64 33.59 -7.47
CA ARG A 752 -10.49 32.38 -7.37
C ARG A 752 -11.98 32.71 -7.37
N VAL A 753 -12.41 33.69 -6.58
CA VAL A 753 -13.82 34.10 -6.48
C VAL A 753 -14.32 34.65 -7.82
N GLU A 754 -13.52 35.49 -8.48
CA GLU A 754 -13.86 36.07 -9.78
C GLU A 754 -13.96 34.99 -10.88
N CYS A 755 -13.05 34.01 -10.90
CA CYS A 755 -13.11 32.89 -11.83
C CYS A 755 -14.37 32.03 -11.65
N VAL A 756 -14.82 31.83 -10.40
CA VAL A 756 -16.07 31.11 -10.11
C VAL A 756 -17.28 31.93 -10.57
N ALA A 757 -17.28 33.24 -10.33
CA ALA A 757 -18.35 34.13 -10.77
C ALA A 757 -18.49 34.19 -12.30
N LEU A 758 -17.37 34.13 -13.03
CA LEU A 758 -17.33 34.13 -14.49
C LEU A 758 -17.59 32.76 -15.14
N GLY A 759 -17.63 31.68 -14.35
CA GLY A 759 -17.80 30.31 -14.85
C GLY A 759 -16.65 29.78 -15.72
N THR A 760 -15.51 30.48 -15.76
CA THR A 760 -14.39 30.19 -16.68
C THR A 760 -13.40 29.18 -16.13
N TYR A 761 -13.21 29.12 -14.80
CA TYR A 761 -12.31 28.16 -14.15
C TYR A 761 -12.88 27.65 -12.82
N LEU A 762 -13.30 26.38 -12.80
CA LEU A 762 -13.41 25.65 -11.54
C LEU A 762 -11.98 25.34 -11.07
N LEU A 763 -11.50 26.09 -10.08
CA LEU A 763 -10.24 25.85 -9.38
C LEU A 763 -10.53 25.18 -8.03
N PRO A 764 -10.99 23.92 -7.99
CA PRO A 764 -11.20 23.23 -6.73
C PRO A 764 -9.87 23.14 -5.98
N TYR A 765 -9.94 23.25 -4.65
CA TYR A 765 -8.82 22.80 -3.83
C TYR A 765 -8.56 21.32 -4.10
N PRO A 766 -7.29 20.86 -4.01
CA PRO A 766 -7.02 19.44 -4.11
C PRO A 766 -7.83 18.68 -3.05
N ARG A 767 -8.41 17.53 -3.44
CA ARG A 767 -9.10 16.64 -2.51
C ARG A 767 -8.11 16.22 -1.42
N ALA A 768 -8.49 16.38 -0.16
CA ALA A 768 -7.67 15.94 0.97
C ALA A 768 -7.40 14.43 0.86
N ASN A 769 -6.17 14.01 1.18
CA ASN A 769 -5.74 12.62 1.10
C ASN A 769 -4.98 12.21 2.37
N ARG A 770 -4.86 10.91 2.64
CA ARG A 770 -4.35 10.32 3.89
C ARG A 770 -2.98 9.66 3.68
N TYR A 771 -2.00 10.43 3.21
CA TYR A 771 -0.63 9.93 3.01
C TYR A 771 0.21 9.91 4.29
N GLU A 772 -0.22 10.60 5.35
CA GLU A 772 0.58 10.81 6.56
C GLU A 772 0.97 9.50 7.27
N THR A 773 0.08 8.51 7.30
CA THR A 773 0.35 7.19 7.90
C THR A 773 1.40 6.43 7.11
N LEU A 774 1.33 6.45 5.77
CA LEU A 774 2.34 5.85 4.88
C LEU A 774 3.70 6.53 5.00
N LEU A 775 3.71 7.86 5.10
CA LEU A 775 4.93 8.64 5.31
C LEU A 775 5.59 8.35 6.67
N LYS A 776 4.86 7.80 7.65
CA LYS A 776 5.42 7.43 8.96
C LYS A 776 5.96 6.00 9.03
N GLN A 777 5.80 5.18 7.99
CA GLN A 777 6.27 3.79 8.02
C GLN A 777 7.79 3.71 7.89
N ARG A 778 8.46 3.12 8.89
CA ARG A 778 9.93 3.01 8.99
C ARG A 778 10.43 1.57 8.85
N HIS A 779 9.57 0.57 9.01
CA HIS A 779 9.98 -0.84 9.03
C HIS A 779 8.92 -1.80 8.46
N VAL A 780 8.43 -1.52 7.25
CA VAL A 780 7.44 -2.37 6.57
C VAL A 780 7.95 -3.80 6.44
N GLN A 781 7.20 -4.76 6.98
CA GLN A 781 7.59 -6.17 7.01
C GLN A 781 7.10 -6.89 5.75
N LEU A 782 8.02 -7.18 4.81
CA LEU A 782 7.67 -7.81 3.54
C LEU A 782 8.71 -8.85 3.13
N LEU A 783 8.27 -10.09 2.91
CA LEU A 783 9.08 -11.27 2.61
C LEU A 783 10.27 -11.46 3.57
N GLY A 784 10.07 -11.14 4.85
CA GLY A 784 11.11 -11.19 5.89
C GLY A 784 12.10 -10.01 5.91
N ARG A 785 11.91 -9.02 5.05
CA ARG A 785 12.68 -7.76 5.06
C ARG A 785 11.96 -6.73 5.91
N SER A 786 12.73 -5.84 6.53
CA SER A 786 12.24 -4.62 7.15
C SER A 786 12.59 -3.44 6.24
N ILE A 787 11.57 -2.80 5.66
CA ILE A 787 11.73 -1.77 4.63
C ILE A 787 11.38 -0.39 5.20
N ASP A 788 12.32 0.55 5.14
CA ASP A 788 12.07 1.96 5.49
C ASP A 788 11.39 2.69 4.31
N LEU A 789 10.07 2.64 4.29
CA LEU A 789 9.27 3.29 3.24
C LEU A 789 9.42 4.82 3.26
N ASN A 790 9.50 5.44 4.45
CA ASN A 790 9.77 6.88 4.57
C ASN A 790 11.08 7.26 3.88
N LYS A 791 12.15 6.49 4.07
CA LYS A 791 13.45 6.74 3.43
C LYS A 791 13.37 6.64 1.91
N LEU A 792 12.71 5.61 1.38
CA LEU A 792 12.57 5.42 -0.08
C LEU A 792 11.74 6.54 -0.72
N ILE A 793 10.65 6.96 -0.06
CA ILE A 793 9.84 8.10 -0.50
C ILE A 793 10.65 9.40 -0.43
N THR A 794 11.40 9.62 0.66
CA THR A 794 12.25 10.80 0.84
C THR A 794 13.26 10.92 -0.29
N GLN A 795 13.95 9.84 -0.65
CA GLN A 795 14.93 9.84 -1.75
C GLN A 795 14.32 10.32 -3.07
N ARG A 796 13.14 9.80 -3.44
CA ARG A 796 12.45 10.19 -4.68
C ARG A 796 11.95 11.62 -4.62
N ILE A 797 11.32 12.02 -3.51
CA ILE A 797 10.78 13.37 -3.34
C ILE A 797 11.90 14.41 -3.30
N ASN A 798 13.06 14.09 -2.73
CA ASN A 798 14.23 14.97 -2.75
C ASN A 798 14.72 15.20 -4.19
N ALA A 799 14.80 14.14 -5.00
CA ALA A 799 15.12 14.24 -6.42
C ALA A 799 14.06 15.03 -7.21
N ASP A 800 12.76 14.83 -6.94
CA ASP A 800 11.67 15.57 -7.58
C ASP A 800 11.65 17.06 -7.19
N MET A 801 11.97 17.38 -5.93
CA MET A 801 12.17 18.76 -5.46
C MET A 801 13.34 19.43 -6.19
N GLN A 802 14.49 18.75 -6.28
CA GLN A 802 15.67 19.26 -6.97
C GLN A 802 15.37 19.50 -8.46
N LYS A 803 14.75 18.53 -9.12
CA LYS A 803 14.30 18.63 -10.51
C LYS A 803 13.30 19.76 -10.71
N SER A 804 12.40 19.99 -9.76
CA SER A 804 11.43 21.08 -9.84
C SER A 804 12.08 22.47 -9.75
N LEU A 805 13.14 22.61 -8.95
CA LEU A 805 13.92 23.85 -8.87
C LEU A 805 14.75 24.07 -10.14
N ASP A 806 15.42 23.03 -10.63
CA ASP A 806 16.18 23.07 -11.88
C ASP A 806 15.30 23.44 -13.09
N LEU A 807 14.12 22.84 -13.19
CA LEU A 807 13.14 23.16 -14.23
C LEU A 807 12.59 24.60 -14.11
N ALA A 808 12.44 25.13 -12.90
CA ALA A 808 12.02 26.52 -12.70
C ALA A 808 13.08 27.50 -13.24
N VAL A 809 14.36 27.26 -12.94
CA VAL A 809 15.48 28.08 -13.45
C VAL A 809 15.61 27.92 -14.97
N SER A 810 15.57 26.69 -15.48
CA SER A 810 15.64 26.41 -16.92
C SER A 810 14.50 27.06 -17.71
N LYS A 811 13.30 27.15 -17.11
CA LYS A 811 12.18 27.88 -17.72
C LYS A 811 12.45 29.39 -17.81
N PHE A 812 13.14 29.97 -16.82
CA PHE A 812 13.52 31.38 -16.86
C PHE A 812 14.60 31.65 -17.93
N GLU A 813 15.58 30.77 -18.06
CA GLU A 813 16.63 30.85 -19.09
C GLU A 813 16.07 30.80 -20.53
N ALA A 814 14.93 30.14 -20.73
CA ALA A 814 14.23 30.11 -22.01
C ALA A 814 13.38 31.37 -22.30
N GLY A 815 13.21 32.26 -21.32
CA GLY A 815 12.39 33.47 -21.40
C GLY A 815 13.20 34.76 -21.36
N ASP A 816 12.52 35.90 -21.51
CA ASP A 816 13.15 37.21 -21.34
C ASP A 816 13.18 37.66 -19.86
N ILE A 817 13.82 38.80 -19.60
CA ILE A 817 13.99 39.36 -18.25
C ILE A 817 12.66 39.57 -17.49
N THR A 818 11.52 39.69 -18.19
CA THR A 818 10.22 39.89 -17.53
C THR A 818 9.73 38.63 -16.82
N GLY A 819 10.20 37.44 -17.25
CA GLY A 819 9.88 36.14 -16.67
C GLY A 819 10.38 35.96 -15.23
N ILE A 820 11.25 36.85 -14.73
CA ILE A 820 11.81 36.75 -13.38
C ILE A 820 10.74 36.83 -12.28
N VAL A 821 9.63 37.52 -12.54
CA VAL A 821 8.50 37.61 -11.59
C VAL A 821 7.75 36.27 -11.50
N GLU A 822 7.61 35.57 -12.63
CA GLU A 822 7.04 34.22 -12.64
C GLU A 822 7.96 33.22 -11.93
N LEU A 823 9.28 33.34 -12.15
CA LEU A 823 10.30 32.52 -11.47
C LEU A 823 10.19 32.64 -9.95
N ASP A 824 10.16 33.87 -9.41
CA ASP A 824 10.04 34.08 -7.96
C ASP A 824 8.75 33.47 -7.38
N GLY A 825 7.62 33.62 -8.09
CA GLY A 825 6.38 32.95 -7.73
C GLY A 825 6.50 31.43 -7.65
N LEU A 826 7.18 30.84 -8.64
CA LEU A 826 7.36 29.39 -8.72
C LEU A 826 8.32 28.88 -7.63
N LEU A 827 9.37 29.64 -7.33
CA LEU A 827 10.28 29.38 -6.21
C LEU A 827 9.56 29.45 -4.87
N GLN A 828 8.65 30.40 -4.67
CA GLN A 828 7.82 30.48 -3.46
C GLN A 828 6.90 29.28 -3.30
N VAL A 829 6.29 28.80 -4.39
CA VAL A 829 5.49 27.56 -4.39
C VAL A 829 6.36 26.36 -4.04
N ASN A 830 7.57 26.26 -4.62
CA ASN A 830 8.52 25.19 -4.29
C ASN A 830 8.96 25.26 -2.82
N ARG A 831 9.21 26.45 -2.27
CA ARG A 831 9.57 26.64 -0.85
C ARG A 831 8.44 26.21 0.09
N LEU A 832 7.18 26.55 -0.24
CA LEU A 832 6.05 26.09 0.54
C LEU A 832 5.83 24.58 0.42
N CYS A 833 6.00 24.02 -0.78
CA CYS A 833 5.92 22.57 -1.02
C CYS A 833 6.96 21.82 -0.17
N HIS A 834 8.22 22.27 -0.18
CA HIS A 834 9.29 21.76 0.67
C HIS A 834 8.92 21.84 2.16
N LYS A 835 8.40 22.98 2.62
CA LYS A 835 7.98 23.16 4.02
C LYS A 835 6.84 22.21 4.43
N LEU A 836 5.90 21.91 3.52
CA LEU A 836 4.81 20.97 3.80
C LEU A 836 5.33 19.52 3.88
N LEU A 837 6.22 19.14 2.96
CA LEU A 837 6.81 17.80 2.92
C LEU A 837 7.78 17.57 4.09
N SER A 838 8.54 18.59 4.50
CA SER A 838 9.51 18.53 5.61
C SER A 838 8.87 18.28 6.98
N LYS A 839 7.53 18.37 7.09
CA LYS A 839 6.82 17.96 8.31
C LYS A 839 6.82 16.45 8.51
N HIS A 840 7.01 15.69 7.45
CA HIS A 840 6.93 14.22 7.45
C HIS A 840 8.23 13.56 6.97
N LEU A 841 9.04 14.28 6.18
CA LEU A 841 10.24 13.76 5.53
C LEU A 841 11.46 14.57 5.93
N ALA A 842 12.61 13.91 6.03
CA ALA A 842 13.90 14.57 6.23
C ALA A 842 14.50 14.96 4.87
N LEU A 843 14.03 16.08 4.31
CA LEU A 843 14.56 16.63 3.06
C LEU A 843 15.84 17.44 3.29
N ASP A 844 16.65 17.61 2.25
CA ASP A 844 17.78 18.52 2.28
C ASP A 844 17.29 19.97 2.49
N ASP A 845 18.17 20.83 3.01
CA ASP A 845 17.83 22.23 3.22
C ASP A 845 17.44 22.92 1.89
N TYR A 846 16.31 23.63 1.90
CA TYR A 846 15.77 24.24 0.68
C TYR A 846 16.77 25.20 0.02
N ASP A 847 17.49 26.00 0.81
CA ASP A 847 18.43 26.98 0.25
C ASP A 847 19.66 26.27 -0.33
N ALA A 848 20.09 25.14 0.24
CA ALA A 848 21.11 24.28 -0.36
C ALA A 848 20.66 23.70 -1.71
N MET A 849 19.46 23.10 -1.76
CA MET A 849 18.87 22.57 -3.00
C MET A 849 18.74 23.63 -4.09
N PHE A 850 18.25 24.83 -3.72
CA PHE A 850 18.12 25.95 -4.65
C PHE A 850 19.48 26.44 -5.15
N ARG A 851 20.48 26.58 -4.28
CA ARG A 851 21.83 26.95 -4.70
C ARG A 851 22.43 25.92 -5.64
N GLU A 852 22.22 24.63 -5.37
CA GLU A 852 22.66 23.56 -6.27
C GLU A 852 21.97 23.67 -7.64
N ALA A 853 20.65 23.79 -7.69
CA ALA A 853 19.90 23.95 -8.96
C ALA A 853 20.30 25.22 -9.73
N ASN A 854 20.61 26.29 -9.00
CA ASN A 854 21.11 27.54 -9.55
C ASN A 854 22.62 27.51 -9.87
N HIS A 855 23.31 26.37 -9.70
CA HIS A 855 24.76 26.20 -9.84
C HIS A 855 25.61 27.20 -9.00
N ASN A 856 25.08 27.67 -7.87
CA ASN A 856 25.66 28.69 -7.00
C ASN A 856 26.29 28.10 -5.72
N VAL A 857 26.90 26.91 -5.83
CA VAL A 857 27.62 26.23 -4.74
C VAL A 857 29.13 26.27 -4.99
N LEU A 858 29.57 25.82 -6.17
CA LEU A 858 30.97 25.84 -6.60
C LEU A 858 31.32 27.09 -7.41
N ALA A 859 30.32 27.83 -7.90
CA ALA A 859 30.49 29.06 -8.65
C ALA A 859 30.05 30.28 -7.81
N PRO A 860 30.71 31.44 -7.98
CA PRO A 860 30.36 32.67 -7.27
C PRO A 860 29.06 33.31 -7.76
N TYR A 861 28.59 32.95 -8.96
CA TYR A 861 27.38 33.50 -9.56
C TYR A 861 26.52 32.36 -10.10
N GLY A 862 25.25 32.35 -9.71
CA GLY A 862 24.29 31.37 -10.17
C GLY A 862 23.76 31.66 -11.57
N ARG A 863 23.12 30.65 -12.15
CA ARG A 863 22.42 30.67 -13.44
C ARG A 863 21.48 31.87 -13.60
N ILE A 864 20.69 32.19 -12.57
CA ILE A 864 19.76 33.32 -12.59
C ILE A 864 20.50 34.65 -12.78
N THR A 865 21.61 34.87 -12.05
CA THR A 865 22.41 36.10 -12.16
C THR A 865 23.01 36.24 -13.55
N LEU A 866 23.54 35.13 -14.09
CA LEU A 866 24.12 35.10 -15.43
C LEU A 866 23.07 35.36 -16.51
N HIS A 867 21.88 34.76 -16.40
CA HIS A 867 20.78 34.99 -17.34
C HIS A 867 20.25 36.42 -17.26
N VAL A 868 20.13 37.00 -16.07
CA VAL A 868 19.77 38.42 -15.92
C VAL A 868 20.77 39.32 -16.63
N PHE A 869 22.08 39.10 -16.45
CA PHE A 869 23.10 39.86 -17.18
C PHE A 869 23.01 39.67 -18.70
N TRP A 870 22.82 38.42 -19.15
CA TRP A 870 22.66 38.09 -20.56
C TRP A 870 21.48 38.84 -21.18
N GLU A 871 20.30 38.76 -20.56
CA GLU A 871 19.10 39.46 -21.01
C GLU A 871 19.24 40.98 -20.92
N LEU A 872 19.99 41.50 -19.94
CA LEU A 872 20.29 42.93 -19.88
C LEU A 872 21.07 43.37 -21.13
N ASN A 873 22.17 42.67 -21.43
CA ASN A 873 23.06 43.00 -22.53
C ASN A 873 22.39 42.84 -23.90
N TYR A 874 21.64 41.76 -24.12
CA TYR A 874 21.15 41.40 -25.45
C TYR A 874 19.69 41.79 -25.76
N ASP A 875 18.82 42.02 -24.75
CA ASP A 875 17.42 42.41 -24.98
C ASP A 875 17.07 43.75 -24.29
N PHE A 876 17.32 43.89 -22.99
CA PHE A 876 16.85 45.04 -22.21
C PHE A 876 17.44 46.37 -22.68
N LEU A 877 18.78 46.49 -22.65
CA LEU A 877 19.47 47.72 -23.05
C LEU A 877 19.13 48.14 -24.49
N PRO A 878 19.16 47.24 -25.50
CA PRO A 878 18.88 47.63 -26.86
C PRO A 878 17.39 47.85 -27.14
N ASN A 879 16.44 47.09 -26.56
CA ASN A 879 15.07 47.05 -27.09
C ASN A 879 14.01 47.78 -26.23
N TYR A 880 14.38 48.30 -25.07
CA TYR A 880 13.43 48.94 -24.17
C TYR A 880 13.54 50.47 -24.17
N CYS A 881 12.38 51.10 -24.02
CA CYS A 881 12.17 52.54 -23.99
C CYS A 881 11.67 52.91 -22.57
N TYR A 882 12.36 53.80 -21.84
CA TYR A 882 11.98 54.20 -20.48
C TYR A 882 10.96 55.35 -20.46
N ASN A 883 9.88 55.17 -19.72
CA ASN A 883 8.88 56.20 -19.48
C ASN A 883 8.94 56.66 -18.01
N ALA A 884 9.52 57.83 -17.79
CA ALA A 884 9.70 58.42 -16.46
C ALA A 884 8.38 58.73 -15.74
N ALA A 885 7.32 59.09 -16.46
CA ALA A 885 6.01 59.39 -15.85
C ALA A 885 5.36 58.15 -15.23
N THR A 886 5.61 56.98 -15.81
CA THR A 886 5.08 55.69 -15.31
C THR A 886 6.10 54.88 -14.51
N ASN A 887 7.38 55.28 -14.54
CA ASN A 887 8.51 54.53 -14.01
C ASN A 887 8.56 53.08 -14.54
N ARG A 888 8.40 52.93 -15.86
CA ARG A 888 8.38 51.63 -16.56
C ARG A 888 9.14 51.69 -17.87
N PHE A 889 9.75 50.57 -18.21
CA PHE A 889 10.31 50.32 -19.52
C PHE A 889 9.32 49.50 -20.35
N VAL A 890 9.19 49.84 -21.63
CA VAL A 890 8.36 49.12 -22.60
C VAL A 890 9.16 48.78 -23.84
N LYS A 891 8.90 47.63 -24.48
CA LYS A 891 9.55 47.30 -25.75
C LYS A 891 9.06 48.26 -26.83
N CYS A 892 9.99 48.78 -27.64
CA CYS A 892 9.65 49.70 -28.71
C CYS A 892 8.91 48.92 -29.82
N ARG A 893 7.69 49.35 -30.21
CA ARG A 893 6.79 48.56 -31.07
C ARG A 893 7.03 48.84 -32.56
N GLY A 894 7.24 47.81 -33.35
CA GLY A 894 7.32 47.92 -34.82
C GLY A 894 8.69 48.34 -35.38
N ILE A 895 9.70 48.52 -34.52
CA ILE A 895 11.08 48.86 -34.91
C ILE A 895 12.02 47.84 -34.26
N THR A 896 12.86 47.22 -35.07
CA THR A 896 13.84 46.23 -34.63
C THR A 896 15.23 46.80 -34.84
N PHE A 897 15.86 47.28 -33.77
CA PHE A 897 17.21 47.86 -33.82
C PHE A 897 18.32 46.82 -33.80
N THR A 898 18.05 45.66 -33.18
CA THR A 898 18.98 44.53 -33.07
C THR A 898 18.28 43.23 -33.50
N GLN A 899 19.05 42.22 -33.92
CA GLN A 899 18.47 40.93 -34.28
C GLN A 899 17.73 40.32 -33.08
N PRO A 900 16.56 39.69 -33.29
CA PRO A 900 15.83 39.05 -32.19
C PRO A 900 16.71 37.98 -31.54
N VAL A 901 16.85 38.06 -30.21
CA VAL A 901 17.63 37.10 -29.43
C VAL A 901 17.04 35.71 -29.60
N HIS A 902 17.83 34.78 -30.14
CA HIS A 902 17.44 33.38 -30.23
C HIS A 902 17.44 32.77 -28.83
N ARG A 903 16.28 32.30 -28.37
CA ARG A 903 16.12 31.60 -27.10
C ARG A 903 15.76 30.14 -27.36
N ASP A 904 16.40 29.25 -26.63
CA ASP A 904 16.06 27.84 -26.69
C ASP A 904 14.66 27.62 -26.10
N LYS A 905 13.92 26.67 -26.68
CA LYS A 905 12.58 26.35 -26.19
C LYS A 905 12.68 25.71 -24.80
N PRO A 906 11.75 26.04 -23.88
CA PRO A 906 11.73 25.41 -22.57
C PRO A 906 11.48 23.89 -22.72
N PRO A 907 12.08 23.06 -21.83
CA PRO A 907 11.86 21.62 -21.86
C PRO A 907 10.38 21.27 -21.63
N GLN A 908 9.92 20.14 -22.18
CA GLN A 908 8.58 19.65 -21.84
C GLN A 908 8.54 19.21 -20.37
N MET A 909 7.61 19.79 -19.60
CA MET A 909 7.54 19.62 -18.15
C MET A 909 6.21 18.99 -17.73
N GLY A 910 6.28 18.00 -16.84
CA GLY A 910 5.12 17.50 -16.12
C GLY A 910 4.50 18.61 -15.26
N HIS A 911 3.16 18.67 -15.19
CA HIS A 911 2.47 19.74 -14.46
C HIS A 911 2.81 19.77 -12.95
N HIS A 912 3.13 18.62 -12.36
CA HIS A 912 3.53 18.50 -10.96
C HIS A 912 4.91 19.11 -10.65
N TYR A 913 5.78 19.30 -11.65
CA TYR A 913 7.05 20.02 -11.46
C TYR A 913 6.89 21.55 -11.52
N LEU A 914 5.76 22.05 -12.05
CA LEU A 914 5.43 23.47 -12.11
C LEU A 914 4.47 23.83 -10.97
N TRP A 915 3.24 24.23 -11.32
CA TRP A 915 2.22 24.71 -10.38
C TRP A 915 1.30 23.60 -9.85
N GLY A 916 1.64 22.32 -10.08
CA GLY A 916 0.93 21.15 -9.55
C GLY A 916 -0.07 20.53 -10.52
N SER A 917 -0.90 21.34 -11.18
CA SER A 917 -1.95 20.86 -12.09
C SER A 917 -2.08 21.72 -13.35
N LYS A 918 -2.75 21.19 -14.38
CA LYS A 918 -3.01 21.92 -15.63
C LYS A 918 -3.80 23.21 -15.39
N GLN A 919 -4.80 23.17 -14.51
CA GLN A 919 -5.63 24.33 -14.18
C GLN A 919 -4.83 25.41 -13.43
N LEU A 920 -3.98 25.01 -12.48
CA LEU A 920 -3.12 25.94 -11.76
C LEU A 920 -2.06 26.54 -12.66
N ASN A 921 -1.48 25.77 -13.58
CA ASN A 921 -0.54 26.28 -14.57
C ASN A 921 -1.16 27.42 -15.40
N LEU A 922 -2.40 27.23 -15.84
CA LEU A 922 -3.12 28.26 -16.61
C LEU A 922 -3.46 29.49 -15.76
N ALA A 923 -3.90 29.29 -14.52
CA ALA A 923 -4.17 30.38 -13.58
C ALA A 923 -2.92 31.24 -13.34
N TYR A 924 -1.81 30.62 -12.96
CA TYR A 924 -0.56 31.34 -12.71
C TYR A 924 0.03 31.96 -13.98
N SER A 925 -0.06 31.29 -15.13
CA SER A 925 0.36 31.88 -16.41
C SER A 925 -0.47 33.13 -16.75
N THR A 926 -1.77 33.15 -16.42
CA THR A 926 -2.63 34.33 -16.63
C THR A 926 -2.26 35.47 -15.69
N ILE A 927 -1.98 35.17 -14.41
CA ILE A 927 -1.57 36.15 -13.41
C ILE A 927 -0.21 36.76 -13.80
N TYR A 928 0.79 35.92 -14.08
CA TYR A 928 2.13 36.40 -14.41
C TYR A 928 2.24 36.97 -15.82
N GLY A 929 1.32 36.61 -16.73
CA GLY A 929 1.21 37.22 -18.06
C GLY A 929 1.05 38.75 -18.01
N GLN A 930 0.47 39.29 -16.94
CA GLN A 930 0.33 40.75 -16.75
C GLN A 930 1.67 41.48 -16.59
N TYR A 931 2.76 40.77 -16.28
CA TYR A 931 4.10 41.33 -16.06
C TYR A 931 5.02 41.23 -17.28
N THR A 932 4.55 40.67 -18.39
CA THR A 932 5.38 40.45 -19.60
C THR A 932 5.48 41.68 -20.50
N GLY A 933 4.52 42.60 -20.42
CA GLY A 933 4.44 43.77 -21.31
C GLY A 933 5.35 44.94 -20.92
N PHE A 934 6.04 44.89 -19.78
CA PHE A 934 6.87 45.98 -19.27
C PHE A 934 7.93 45.48 -18.28
N VAL A 935 8.93 46.32 -17.97
CA VAL A 935 9.84 46.13 -16.82
C VAL A 935 9.70 47.34 -15.89
N GLY A 936 9.46 47.11 -14.60
CA GLY A 936 9.27 48.18 -13.62
C GLY A 936 9.62 47.75 -12.20
N ALA A 937 9.16 48.50 -11.20
CA ALA A 937 9.56 48.32 -9.80
C ALA A 937 9.42 46.89 -9.26
N THR A 938 8.38 46.15 -9.68
CA THR A 938 8.18 44.74 -9.29
C THR A 938 9.29 43.83 -9.78
N HIS A 939 9.74 44.04 -11.03
CA HIS A 939 10.84 43.27 -11.63
C HIS A 939 12.16 43.61 -10.94
N PHE A 940 12.44 44.89 -10.70
CA PHE A 940 13.66 45.34 -10.00
C PHE A 940 13.76 44.80 -8.57
N ARG A 941 12.66 44.80 -7.80
CA ARG A 941 12.64 44.19 -6.45
C ARG A 941 12.90 42.68 -6.49
N THR A 942 12.30 41.98 -7.46
CA THR A 942 12.54 40.54 -7.61
C THR A 942 13.97 40.23 -8.05
N MET A 943 14.53 41.01 -8.99
CA MET A 943 15.95 40.94 -9.35
C MET A 943 16.84 41.16 -8.12
N CYS A 944 16.53 42.19 -7.32
CA CYS A 944 17.29 42.49 -6.11
C CYS A 944 17.33 41.31 -5.13
N ARG A 945 16.18 40.67 -4.87
CA ARG A 945 16.09 39.51 -3.96
C ARG A 945 16.84 38.29 -4.48
N LEU A 946 16.78 38.01 -5.79
CA LEU A 946 17.39 36.80 -6.37
C LEU A 946 18.90 36.95 -6.65
N LEU A 947 19.37 38.16 -6.98
CA LEU A 947 20.79 38.42 -7.23
C LEU A 947 21.57 38.63 -5.92
N GLY A 948 20.95 39.25 -4.92
CA GLY A 948 21.62 39.71 -3.71
C GLY A 948 22.74 40.71 -4.00
N TYR A 949 23.49 41.11 -2.97
CA TYR A 949 24.55 42.11 -3.11
C TYR A 949 25.63 41.71 -4.13
N GLN A 950 26.07 40.45 -4.09
CA GLN A 950 27.14 39.96 -4.97
C GLN A 950 26.70 39.94 -6.44
N GLY A 951 25.47 39.51 -6.72
CA GLY A 951 24.92 39.52 -8.07
C GLY A 951 24.69 40.95 -8.61
N ILE A 952 24.19 41.86 -7.77
CA ILE A 952 24.02 43.28 -8.16
C ILE A 952 25.37 43.92 -8.47
N ALA A 953 26.38 43.69 -7.64
CA ALA A 953 27.71 44.26 -7.82
C ALA A 953 28.35 43.83 -9.15
N VAL A 954 28.31 42.54 -9.49
CA VAL A 954 28.88 42.05 -10.76
C VAL A 954 28.11 42.58 -11.97
N VAL A 955 26.78 42.63 -11.90
CA VAL A 955 25.96 43.18 -12.99
C VAL A 955 26.30 44.65 -13.21
N MET A 956 26.38 45.46 -12.15
CA MET A 956 26.77 46.87 -12.28
C MET A 956 28.19 47.04 -12.83
N GLU A 957 29.14 46.20 -12.42
CA GLU A 957 30.51 46.26 -12.92
C GLU A 957 30.60 45.91 -14.42
N GLU A 958 29.93 44.85 -14.86
CA GLU A 958 29.90 44.46 -16.27
C GLU A 958 29.16 45.49 -17.14
N LEU A 959 28.05 46.05 -16.64
CA LEU A 959 27.35 47.16 -17.29
C LEU A 959 28.26 48.38 -17.49
N LEU A 960 29.09 48.72 -16.51
CA LEU A 960 30.08 49.79 -16.65
C LEU A 960 31.13 49.49 -17.73
N LYS A 961 31.53 48.22 -17.90
CA LYS A 961 32.45 47.81 -18.98
C LYS A 961 31.80 47.96 -20.36
N ILE A 962 30.53 47.56 -20.50
CA ILE A 962 29.75 47.74 -21.72
C ILE A 962 29.66 49.23 -22.07
N VAL A 963 29.29 50.06 -21.09
CA VAL A 963 29.19 51.51 -21.27
C VAL A 963 30.53 52.13 -21.63
N LYS A 964 31.64 51.70 -21.02
CA LYS A 964 32.97 52.17 -21.40
C LYS A 964 33.26 51.89 -22.87
N SER A 965 32.97 50.68 -23.34
CA SER A 965 33.14 50.30 -24.75
C SER A 965 32.26 51.13 -25.68
N LEU A 966 31.02 51.41 -25.28
CA LEU A 966 30.07 52.20 -26.06
C LEU A 966 30.47 53.68 -26.16
N VAL A 967 30.89 54.27 -25.04
CA VAL A 967 31.32 55.67 -24.94
C VAL A 967 32.64 55.91 -25.68
N GLN A 968 33.63 55.03 -25.50
CA GLN A 968 34.96 55.18 -26.10
C GLN A 968 35.06 54.60 -27.53
N GLY A 969 34.06 53.82 -27.96
CA GLY A 969 33.95 53.26 -29.31
C GLY A 969 32.98 54.07 -30.17
N ASN A 970 31.77 53.53 -30.37
CA ASN A 970 30.79 54.06 -31.32
C ASN A 970 30.41 55.52 -31.04
N LEU A 971 30.08 55.87 -29.78
CA LEU A 971 29.65 57.23 -29.45
C LEU A 971 30.78 58.26 -29.66
N LEU A 972 32.03 57.90 -29.33
CA LEU A 972 33.18 58.75 -29.59
C LEU A 972 33.40 58.96 -31.09
N GLN A 973 33.30 57.89 -31.88
CA GLN A 973 33.46 57.96 -33.32
C GLN A 973 32.38 58.83 -33.98
N PHE A 974 31.10 58.62 -33.64
CA PHE A 974 30.01 59.47 -34.13
C PHE A 974 30.17 60.92 -33.68
N THR A 975 30.59 61.15 -32.43
CA THR A 975 30.82 62.50 -31.92
C THR A 975 31.92 63.21 -32.70
N LYS A 976 33.04 62.54 -33.01
CA LYS A 976 34.10 63.11 -33.85
C LYS A 976 33.60 63.45 -35.26
N THR A 977 32.93 62.51 -35.91
CA THR A 977 32.38 62.69 -37.27
C THR A 977 31.36 63.84 -37.32
N LEU A 978 30.41 63.88 -36.38
CA LEU A 978 29.38 64.91 -36.37
C LEU A 978 29.92 66.27 -35.92
N MET A 979 30.93 66.33 -35.06
CA MET A 979 31.58 67.59 -34.67
C MET A 979 32.34 68.22 -35.86
N GLU A 980 32.86 67.42 -36.80
CA GLU A 980 33.41 67.93 -38.06
C GLU A 980 32.32 68.47 -39.00
N ALA A 981 31.13 67.86 -38.98
CA ALA A 981 29.96 68.30 -39.76
C ALA A 981 29.20 69.49 -39.11
N MET A 982 29.47 69.81 -37.84
CA MET A 982 28.86 70.95 -37.17
C MET A 982 29.35 72.29 -37.76
N PRO A 983 28.48 73.31 -37.84
CA PRO A 983 28.91 74.65 -38.24
C PRO A 983 29.95 75.17 -37.26
N LYS A 984 31.09 75.69 -37.75
CA LYS A 984 32.18 76.21 -36.89
C LYS A 984 31.70 77.25 -35.87
N ILE A 985 30.73 78.07 -36.27
CA ILE A 985 30.12 79.12 -35.46
C ILE A 985 28.61 79.13 -35.75
N CYS A 986 27.78 78.98 -34.72
CA CYS A 986 26.33 79.11 -34.81
C CYS A 986 25.84 80.12 -33.77
N LYS A 987 25.48 81.32 -34.24
CA LYS A 987 25.02 82.41 -33.38
C LYS A 987 23.56 82.22 -33.02
N LEU A 988 23.16 82.76 -31.88
CA LEU A 988 21.75 82.90 -31.52
C LEU A 988 21.19 84.18 -32.15
N PRO A 989 20.32 84.12 -33.18
CA PRO A 989 19.81 85.32 -33.83
C PRO A 989 18.99 86.17 -32.84
N ARG A 990 19.04 87.50 -33.01
CA ARG A 990 18.31 88.44 -32.13
C ARG A 990 16.79 88.28 -32.32
N TYR A 991 16.02 88.73 -31.33
CA TYR A 991 14.56 88.66 -31.36
C TYR A 991 13.96 89.35 -32.61
N ASP A 992 14.65 90.35 -33.18
CA ASP A 992 14.24 91.10 -34.38
C ASP A 992 14.02 90.22 -35.63
N TYR A 993 14.59 89.01 -35.68
CA TYR A 993 14.46 88.08 -36.80
C TYR A 993 13.14 87.28 -36.81
N GLY A 994 12.40 87.26 -35.70
CA GLY A 994 11.16 86.49 -35.54
C GLY A 994 11.34 84.96 -35.51
N SER A 995 10.39 84.23 -34.93
CA SER A 995 10.50 82.75 -34.80
C SER A 995 10.59 82.00 -36.14
N PRO A 996 9.92 82.40 -37.25
CA PRO A 996 10.10 81.74 -38.54
C PRO A 996 11.50 81.96 -39.13
N GLY A 997 12.07 83.14 -38.93
CA GLY A 997 13.43 83.48 -39.38
C GLY A 997 14.50 82.74 -38.58
N VAL A 998 14.31 82.60 -37.27
CA VAL A 998 15.19 81.80 -36.39
C VAL A 998 15.12 80.32 -36.74
N LEU A 999 13.91 79.77 -36.98
CA LEU A 999 13.75 78.38 -37.39
C LEU A 999 14.40 78.10 -38.76
N GLY A 1000 14.20 78.99 -39.74
CA GLY A 1000 14.86 78.91 -41.04
C GLY A 1000 16.38 79.00 -40.95
N TYR A 1001 16.91 79.84 -40.05
CA TYR A 1001 18.34 79.93 -39.77
C TYR A 1001 18.89 78.61 -39.22
N TYR A 1002 18.26 78.00 -38.21
CA TYR A 1002 18.72 76.72 -37.67
C TYR A 1002 18.58 75.56 -38.66
N HIS A 1003 17.51 75.51 -39.45
CA HIS A 1003 17.39 74.52 -40.53
C HIS A 1003 18.53 74.64 -41.54
N ALA A 1004 18.92 75.85 -41.91
CA ALA A 1004 20.03 76.06 -42.85
C ALA A 1004 21.40 75.72 -42.23
N GLN A 1005 21.65 76.09 -40.97
CA GLN A 1005 22.92 75.85 -40.29
C GLN A 1005 23.13 74.40 -39.85
N LEU A 1006 22.05 73.65 -39.60
CA LEU A 1006 22.10 72.28 -39.09
C LEU A 1006 21.68 71.23 -40.12
N ASN A 1007 21.54 71.61 -41.40
CA ASN A 1007 21.04 70.73 -42.46
C ASN A 1007 21.86 69.44 -42.57
N ASP A 1008 23.19 69.52 -42.45
CA ASP A 1008 24.09 68.38 -42.58
C ASP A 1008 23.92 67.38 -41.41
N ILE A 1009 23.50 67.86 -40.23
CA ILE A 1009 23.16 67.02 -39.08
C ILE A 1009 21.74 66.43 -39.25
N VAL A 1010 20.79 67.21 -39.76
CA VAL A 1010 19.40 66.77 -40.00
C VAL A 1010 19.32 65.66 -41.05
N GLN A 1011 20.16 65.73 -42.08
CA GLN A 1011 20.21 64.74 -43.17
C GLN A 1011 21.12 63.54 -42.87
N TYR A 1012 21.76 63.48 -41.69
CA TYR A 1012 22.67 62.40 -41.36
C TYR A 1012 21.90 61.07 -41.21
N PRO A 1013 22.10 60.08 -42.10
CA PRO A 1013 21.24 58.90 -42.21
C PRO A 1013 21.28 58.01 -40.96
N ASP A 1014 22.45 57.93 -40.30
CA ASP A 1014 22.65 57.02 -39.16
C ASP A 1014 22.29 57.65 -37.80
N ALA A 1015 21.80 58.91 -37.80
CA ALA A 1015 21.47 59.64 -36.58
C ALA A 1015 20.37 58.92 -35.78
N ARG A 1016 19.34 58.41 -36.46
CA ARG A 1016 18.19 57.75 -35.82
C ARG A 1016 18.41 56.25 -35.60
N THR A 1017 19.09 55.57 -36.52
CA THR A 1017 19.24 54.11 -36.52
C THR A 1017 20.37 53.62 -35.62
N GLU A 1018 21.49 54.35 -35.54
CA GLU A 1018 22.69 53.90 -34.81
C GLU A 1018 23.08 54.83 -33.66
N LEU A 1019 23.05 56.15 -33.87
CA LEU A 1019 23.48 57.12 -32.85
C LEU A 1019 22.49 57.23 -31.68
N PHE A 1020 21.20 57.52 -31.94
CA PHE A 1020 20.18 57.55 -30.89
C PHE A 1020 19.98 56.19 -30.22
N HIS A 1021 20.17 55.11 -30.97
CA HIS A 1021 20.19 53.77 -30.41
C HIS A 1021 21.33 53.57 -29.39
N SER A 1022 22.55 54.02 -29.71
CA SER A 1022 23.69 53.97 -28.80
C SER A 1022 23.46 54.83 -27.56
N PHE A 1023 22.89 56.03 -27.70
CA PHE A 1023 22.52 56.86 -26.54
C PHE A 1023 21.40 56.25 -25.70
N ARG A 1024 20.45 55.53 -26.31
CA ARG A 1024 19.41 54.78 -25.59
C ARG A 1024 20.02 53.69 -24.72
N GLU A 1025 20.93 52.86 -25.25
CA GLU A 1025 21.61 51.82 -24.49
C GLU A 1025 22.40 52.40 -23.31
N PHE A 1026 23.12 53.50 -23.55
CA PHE A 1026 23.83 54.24 -22.51
C PHE A 1026 22.88 54.74 -21.42
N GLY A 1027 21.76 55.38 -21.81
CA GLY A 1027 20.75 55.87 -20.88
C GLY A 1027 20.07 54.75 -20.08
N ASN A 1028 19.68 53.66 -20.75
CA ASN A 1028 19.07 52.50 -20.12
C ASN A 1028 20.00 51.86 -19.07
N THR A 1029 21.31 51.85 -19.31
CA THR A 1029 22.29 51.33 -18.35
C THR A 1029 22.35 52.17 -17.08
N ILE A 1030 22.39 53.50 -17.22
CA ILE A 1030 22.39 54.43 -16.08
C ILE A 1030 21.10 54.30 -15.28
N LEU A 1031 19.97 54.26 -15.97
CA LEU A 1031 18.65 54.10 -15.35
C LEU A 1031 18.51 52.76 -14.63
N PHE A 1032 19.04 51.67 -15.19
CA PHE A 1032 19.07 50.38 -14.53
C PHE A 1032 19.83 50.43 -13.21
N CYS A 1033 21.03 51.04 -13.19
CA CYS A 1033 21.82 51.17 -11.97
C CYS A 1033 21.08 51.97 -10.89
N LEU A 1034 20.47 53.09 -11.28
CA LEU A 1034 19.68 53.93 -10.38
C LEU A 1034 18.47 53.17 -9.79
N LEU A 1035 17.67 52.53 -10.65
CA LEU A 1035 16.45 51.84 -10.24
C LEU A 1035 16.75 50.57 -9.44
N MET A 1036 17.86 49.89 -9.71
CA MET A 1036 18.32 48.76 -8.92
C MET A 1036 18.73 49.18 -7.50
N GLU A 1037 19.48 50.27 -7.34
CA GLU A 1037 19.82 50.81 -6.02
C GLU A 1037 18.58 51.26 -5.23
N GLN A 1038 17.61 51.90 -5.91
CA GLN A 1038 16.35 52.26 -5.29
C GLN A 1038 15.57 51.03 -4.81
N ALA A 1039 15.54 49.96 -5.61
CA ALA A 1039 14.91 48.71 -5.22
C ALA A 1039 15.64 48.07 -4.03
N LEU A 1040 16.97 48.04 -4.04
CA LEU A 1040 17.78 47.53 -2.94
C LEU A 1040 17.53 48.29 -1.63
N SER A 1041 17.49 49.62 -1.70
CA SER A 1041 17.19 50.47 -0.54
C SER A 1041 15.80 50.16 0.05
N GLN A 1042 14.81 49.88 -0.80
CA GLN A 1042 13.47 49.52 -0.35
C GLN A 1042 13.41 48.14 0.33
N GLU A 1043 14.14 47.16 -0.18
CA GLU A 1043 14.25 45.82 0.44
C GLU A 1043 15.00 45.91 1.78
N GLU A 1044 16.13 46.63 1.83
CA GLU A 1044 16.92 46.80 3.06
C GLU A 1044 16.15 47.51 4.19
N VAL A 1045 15.37 48.56 3.86
CA VAL A 1045 14.54 49.24 4.86
C VAL A 1045 13.47 48.30 5.40
N CYS A 1046 12.87 47.45 4.55
CA CYS A 1046 11.92 46.45 5.02
C CYS A 1046 12.59 45.44 5.98
N ASP A 1047 13.80 44.99 5.68
CA ASP A 1047 14.58 44.11 6.57
C ASP A 1047 14.83 44.76 7.92
N LEU A 1048 15.29 46.02 7.93
CA LEU A 1048 15.57 46.77 9.16
C LEU A 1048 14.32 46.97 10.02
N LEU A 1049 13.16 47.20 9.40
CA LEU A 1049 11.89 47.32 10.12
C LEU A 1049 11.49 46.01 10.80
N HIS A 1050 11.74 44.85 10.18
CA HIS A 1050 11.50 43.54 10.80
C HIS A 1050 12.55 43.20 11.88
N ALA A 1051 13.78 43.67 11.73
CA ALA A 1051 14.86 43.47 12.69
C ALA A 1051 14.72 44.37 13.94
N ALA A 1052 14.12 45.55 13.80
CA ALA A 1052 14.06 46.58 14.83
C ALA A 1052 13.62 46.09 16.24
N PRO A 1053 12.56 45.25 16.40
CA PRO A 1053 12.17 44.74 17.72
C PRO A 1053 13.23 43.89 18.41
N PHE A 1054 14.05 43.18 17.62
CA PHE A 1054 15.09 42.27 18.11
C PHE A 1054 16.41 42.98 18.39
N GLN A 1055 16.60 44.17 17.83
CA GLN A 1055 17.80 45.02 17.96
C GLN A 1055 17.61 46.21 18.92
N ASN A 1056 16.53 46.19 19.71
CA ASN A 1056 16.17 47.27 20.64
C ASN A 1056 15.91 48.64 19.96
N ILE A 1057 15.38 48.64 18.74
CA ILE A 1057 14.98 49.85 18.03
C ILE A 1057 13.48 50.02 18.18
N LEU A 1058 13.07 51.05 18.92
CA LEU A 1058 11.66 51.32 19.22
C LEU A 1058 11.21 52.64 18.57
N PRO A 1059 9.98 52.69 18.03
CA PRO A 1059 9.42 53.95 17.53
C PRO A 1059 9.17 54.92 18.68
N ARG A 1060 9.15 56.22 18.36
CA ARG A 1060 8.90 57.28 19.35
C ARG A 1060 7.53 57.08 20.00
N PRO A 1061 7.45 56.96 21.35
CA PRO A 1061 6.17 56.72 22.01
C PRO A 1061 5.32 57.98 22.10
N TYR A 1062 4.01 57.84 21.87
CA TYR A 1062 3.03 58.89 22.17
C TYR A 1062 3.02 59.17 23.69
N CYS A 1063 3.16 60.44 24.09
CA CYS A 1063 3.16 60.86 25.49
C CYS A 1063 1.91 61.71 25.78
N LYS A 1064 1.18 61.37 26.85
CA LYS A 1064 0.06 62.20 27.33
C LYS A 1064 0.58 63.41 28.10
N ASP A 1065 -0.25 64.44 28.28
CA ASP A 1065 0.11 65.63 29.07
C ASP A 1065 0.60 65.24 30.48
N GLY A 1066 1.82 65.68 30.82
CA GLY A 1066 2.51 65.34 32.07
C GLY A 1066 3.45 64.13 32.00
N GLU A 1067 3.47 63.35 30.91
CA GLU A 1067 4.40 62.25 30.72
C GLU A 1067 5.70 62.69 30.04
N LYS A 1068 6.86 62.34 30.62
CA LYS A 1068 8.17 62.53 29.99
C LYS A 1068 8.44 61.42 28.96
N PRO A 1069 8.85 61.75 27.72
CA PRO A 1069 9.11 60.76 26.67
C PRO A 1069 10.22 59.78 27.04
N GLU A 1070 11.27 60.23 27.71
CA GLU A 1070 12.40 59.41 28.16
C GLU A 1070 11.96 58.30 29.15
N THR A 1071 11.10 58.64 30.12
CA THR A 1071 10.58 57.68 31.10
C THR A 1071 9.71 56.63 30.43
N LYS A 1072 8.94 57.04 29.42
CA LYS A 1072 8.06 56.14 28.66
C LYS A 1072 8.86 55.23 27.72
N GLN A 1073 9.92 55.75 27.11
CA GLN A 1073 10.83 54.97 26.27
C GLN A 1073 11.55 53.89 27.07
N LYS A 1074 12.13 54.24 28.23
CA LYS A 1074 12.76 53.25 29.13
C LYS A 1074 11.79 52.16 29.61
N ARG A 1075 10.53 52.51 29.85
CA ARG A 1075 9.48 51.52 30.19
C ARG A 1075 9.19 50.57 29.02
N LEU A 1076 9.20 51.07 27.79
CA LEU A 1076 9.01 50.25 26.59
C LEU A 1076 10.23 49.37 26.29
N GLU A 1077 11.45 49.89 26.48
CA GLU A 1077 12.69 49.10 26.40
C GLU A 1077 12.65 47.95 27.42
N ALA A 1078 12.28 48.23 28.67
CA ALA A 1078 12.11 47.20 29.68
C ALA A 1078 11.02 46.17 29.31
N LYS A 1079 9.91 46.61 28.69
CA LYS A 1079 8.84 45.72 28.22
C LYS A 1079 9.31 44.76 27.12
N TYR A 1080 10.14 45.22 26.19
CA TYR A 1080 10.61 44.43 25.04
C TYR A 1080 12.01 43.83 25.22
N ALA A 1081 12.63 43.98 26.40
CA ALA A 1081 13.93 43.40 26.71
C ALA A 1081 14.02 41.89 26.42
N ALA A 1082 12.92 41.16 26.66
CA ALA A 1082 12.82 39.72 26.39
C ALA A 1082 12.91 39.36 24.89
N LEU A 1083 12.75 40.32 23.97
CA LEU A 1083 12.88 40.10 22.53
C LEU A 1083 14.30 40.36 22.00
N GLN A 1084 15.18 40.98 22.80
CA GLN A 1084 16.51 41.37 22.36
C GLN A 1084 17.41 40.14 22.17
N ILE A 1085 17.82 39.83 20.94
CA ILE A 1085 18.49 38.55 20.63
C ILE A 1085 19.88 38.48 21.27
N VAL A 1086 20.74 39.47 21.04
CA VAL A 1086 22.14 39.43 21.50
C VAL A 1086 22.25 39.35 23.02
N PRO A 1087 21.61 40.22 23.83
CA PRO A 1087 21.69 40.13 25.28
C PRO A 1087 21.14 38.82 25.85
N ASN A 1088 20.07 38.28 25.26
CA ASN A 1088 19.50 37.01 25.73
C ASN A 1088 20.38 35.80 25.41
N ILE A 1089 21.01 35.76 24.23
CA ILE A 1089 21.97 34.71 23.87
C ILE A 1089 23.27 34.85 24.67
N GLU A 1090 23.73 36.06 24.98
CA GLU A 1090 24.88 36.25 25.86
C GLU A 1090 24.64 35.75 27.29
N ASN A 1091 23.40 35.87 27.78
CA ASN A 1091 23.03 35.42 29.12
C ASN A 1091 22.76 33.92 29.22
N LEU A 1092 22.17 33.30 28.17
CA LEU A 1092 21.66 31.92 28.21
C LEU A 1092 22.37 30.96 27.26
N GLY A 1093 23.07 31.49 26.26
CA GLY A 1093 23.71 30.73 25.19
C GLY A 1093 25.18 30.39 25.47
N THR A 1094 25.74 29.58 24.59
CA THR A 1094 27.17 29.24 24.59
C THR A 1094 28.02 30.38 24.02
N PRO A 1095 29.34 30.44 24.32
CA PRO A 1095 30.23 31.45 23.74
C PRO A 1095 30.22 31.47 22.21
N LYS A 1096 30.08 30.29 21.57
CA LYS A 1096 29.98 30.15 20.12
C LYS A 1096 28.68 30.77 19.59
N GLN A 1097 27.55 30.52 20.25
CA GLN A 1097 26.26 31.13 19.88
C GLN A 1097 26.28 32.65 20.06
N ALA A 1098 26.89 33.15 21.14
CA ALA A 1098 27.04 34.59 21.38
C ALA A 1098 27.88 35.27 20.29
N MET A 1099 28.99 34.66 19.88
CA MET A 1099 29.79 35.17 18.75
C MET A 1099 28.98 35.22 17.46
N ILE A 1100 28.29 34.11 17.09
CA ILE A 1100 27.46 34.04 15.89
C ILE A 1100 26.32 35.07 15.94
N ALA A 1101 25.69 35.25 17.10
CA ALA A 1101 24.62 36.23 17.28
C ALA A 1101 25.11 37.67 17.08
N ARG A 1102 26.31 38.02 17.57
CA ARG A 1102 26.92 39.34 17.35
C ARG A 1102 27.23 39.59 15.88
N GLU A 1103 27.78 38.59 15.18
CA GLU A 1103 28.07 38.70 13.74
C GLU A 1103 26.77 38.82 12.92
N GLY A 1104 25.76 38.01 13.23
CA GLY A 1104 24.45 38.08 12.59
C GLY A 1104 23.77 39.44 12.80
N ASP A 1105 23.79 39.95 14.04
CA ASP A 1105 23.24 41.27 14.37
C ASP A 1105 23.93 42.39 13.59
N LEU A 1106 25.26 42.34 13.47
CA LEU A 1106 26.04 43.30 12.70
C LEU A 1106 25.62 43.31 11.23
N LEU A 1107 25.53 42.13 10.60
CA LEU A 1107 25.10 41.99 9.20
C LEU A 1107 23.66 42.44 8.97
N THR A 1108 22.76 42.25 9.94
CA THR A 1108 21.38 42.71 9.85
C THR A 1108 21.27 44.22 10.01
N ARG A 1109 22.08 44.82 10.89
CA ARG A 1109 22.05 46.27 11.18
C ARG A 1109 22.74 47.10 10.09
N GLU A 1110 23.85 46.62 9.54
CA GLU A 1110 24.64 47.36 8.56
C GLU A 1110 24.14 47.07 7.13
N ARG A 1111 23.29 47.97 6.63
CA ARG A 1111 22.75 47.96 5.28
C ARG A 1111 23.18 49.22 4.51
N LEU A 1112 23.16 49.19 3.17
CA LEU A 1112 23.60 50.34 2.36
C LEU A 1112 22.73 51.58 2.60
N CYS A 1113 21.41 51.40 2.73
CA CYS A 1113 20.45 52.47 2.99
C CYS A 1113 20.71 53.25 4.30
N CYS A 1114 21.58 52.76 5.19
CA CYS A 1114 21.97 53.47 6.42
C CYS A 1114 22.91 54.66 6.19
N GLY A 1115 23.50 54.82 5.00
CA GLY A 1115 24.35 55.98 4.70
C GLY A 1115 25.29 55.85 3.50
N LEU A 1116 25.11 54.86 2.63
CA LEU A 1116 25.93 54.64 1.44
C LEU A 1116 25.06 54.77 0.17
N SER A 1117 25.66 55.27 -0.92
CA SER A 1117 25.02 55.32 -2.24
C SER A 1117 25.94 54.80 -3.33
N ILE A 1118 25.40 54.01 -4.25
CA ILE A 1118 26.14 53.37 -5.34
C ILE A 1118 26.15 54.29 -6.58
N PHE A 1119 25.05 54.98 -6.87
CA PHE A 1119 24.86 55.74 -8.09
C PHE A 1119 25.86 56.88 -8.26
N GLU A 1120 26.24 57.55 -7.16
CA GLU A 1120 27.28 58.58 -7.18
C GLU A 1120 28.63 58.01 -7.68
N VAL A 1121 28.99 56.80 -7.20
CA VAL A 1121 30.21 56.10 -7.62
C VAL A 1121 30.13 55.71 -9.08
N VAL A 1122 28.96 55.22 -9.54
CA VAL A 1122 28.72 54.89 -10.95
C VAL A 1122 28.95 56.12 -11.84
N LEU A 1123 28.34 57.26 -11.52
CA LEU A 1123 28.51 58.50 -12.29
C LEU A 1123 29.96 59.00 -12.28
N SER A 1124 30.65 58.92 -11.14
CA SER A 1124 32.07 59.28 -11.02
C SER A 1124 32.95 58.44 -11.94
N ARG A 1125 32.70 57.13 -12.03
CA ARG A 1125 33.40 56.24 -12.97
C ARG A 1125 33.04 56.55 -14.42
N LEU A 1126 31.78 56.82 -14.73
CA LEU A 1126 31.36 57.20 -16.08
C LEU A 1126 32.04 58.49 -16.55
N ARG A 1127 32.22 59.47 -15.66
CA ARG A 1127 32.96 60.70 -15.97
C ARG A 1127 34.39 60.41 -16.43
N SER A 1128 35.06 59.42 -15.83
CA SER A 1128 36.41 59.00 -16.24
C SER A 1128 36.48 58.30 -17.60
N PHE A 1129 35.33 58.01 -18.24
CA PHE A 1129 35.33 57.45 -19.60
C PHE A 1129 35.36 58.55 -20.67
N LEU A 1130 35.10 59.81 -20.31
CA LEU A 1130 35.02 60.98 -21.18
C LEU A 1130 36.34 61.77 -21.25
N ASP A 1131 37.47 61.08 -21.34
CA ASP A 1131 38.81 61.71 -21.29
C ASP A 1131 39.26 62.31 -22.64
N ASP A 1132 38.60 61.98 -23.75
CA ASP A 1132 38.96 62.51 -25.07
C ASP A 1132 38.66 64.02 -25.16
N PRO A 1133 39.58 64.85 -25.68
CA PRO A 1133 39.40 66.30 -25.74
C PRO A 1133 38.19 66.74 -26.57
N ILE A 1134 37.65 65.88 -27.46
CA ILE A 1134 36.47 66.21 -28.26
C ILE A 1134 35.22 66.50 -27.42
N TRP A 1135 35.13 65.96 -26.19
CA TRP A 1135 33.96 66.18 -25.32
C TRP A 1135 33.92 67.60 -24.75
N VAL A 1136 35.09 68.17 -24.44
CA VAL A 1136 35.25 69.47 -23.77
C VAL A 1136 35.60 70.58 -24.76
N GLY A 1137 36.21 70.25 -25.90
CA GLY A 1137 36.64 71.22 -26.90
C GLY A 1137 37.92 71.98 -26.50
N PRO A 1138 38.43 72.85 -27.39
CA PRO A 1138 39.58 73.70 -27.12
C PRO A 1138 39.24 74.80 -26.09
N PRO A 1139 40.25 75.41 -25.44
CA PRO A 1139 40.02 76.52 -24.52
C PRO A 1139 39.37 77.72 -25.26
N PRO A 1140 38.42 78.41 -24.61
CA PRO A 1140 37.62 79.45 -25.26
C PRO A 1140 38.47 80.66 -25.63
N ALA A 1141 38.21 81.25 -26.80
CA ALA A 1141 38.98 82.39 -27.31
C ALA A 1141 38.91 83.63 -26.42
N ASN A 1142 37.83 83.79 -25.65
CA ASN A 1142 37.64 84.89 -24.68
C ASN A 1142 38.21 84.58 -23.29
N GLY A 1143 38.81 83.41 -23.07
CA GLY A 1143 39.37 82.98 -21.78
C GLY A 1143 38.33 82.63 -20.71
N VAL A 1144 37.03 82.61 -21.04
CA VAL A 1144 35.93 82.36 -20.09
C VAL A 1144 35.08 81.15 -20.51
N LEU A 1145 34.37 81.23 -21.64
CA LEU A 1145 33.50 80.16 -22.15
C LEU A 1145 33.20 80.36 -23.65
N SER A 1146 32.98 79.26 -24.37
CA SER A 1146 32.62 79.28 -25.81
C SER A 1146 31.16 79.72 -25.98
N VAL A 1147 30.89 80.75 -26.79
CA VAL A 1147 29.55 81.35 -26.90
C VAL A 1147 28.92 81.10 -28.25
N ASP A 1148 29.67 81.26 -29.33
CA ASP A 1148 29.14 81.05 -30.68
C ASP A 1148 29.77 79.81 -31.34
N GLU A 1149 30.93 79.38 -30.84
CA GLU A 1149 31.67 78.23 -31.33
C GLU A 1149 30.95 76.91 -31.01
N CYS A 1150 30.84 76.02 -32.00
CA CYS A 1150 30.24 74.69 -31.83
C CYS A 1150 31.33 73.63 -31.65
N THR A 1151 32.15 73.79 -30.62
CA THR A 1151 33.31 72.90 -30.35
C THR A 1151 33.14 72.00 -29.13
N GLU A 1152 32.03 72.13 -28.40
CA GLU A 1152 31.75 71.40 -27.16
C GLU A 1152 30.56 70.43 -27.38
N PHE A 1153 30.55 69.28 -26.69
CA PHE A 1153 29.52 68.24 -26.92
C PHE A 1153 28.07 68.73 -26.75
N HIS A 1154 27.80 69.64 -25.81
CA HIS A 1154 26.43 70.17 -25.61
C HIS A 1154 25.89 70.94 -26.83
N ARG A 1155 26.77 71.50 -27.67
CA ARG A 1155 26.38 72.14 -28.94
C ARG A 1155 25.94 71.11 -29.97
N LEU A 1156 26.66 69.99 -30.05
CA LEU A 1156 26.24 68.85 -30.87
C LEU A 1156 24.91 68.28 -30.34
N TRP A 1157 24.76 68.12 -29.03
CA TRP A 1157 23.49 67.68 -28.45
C TRP A 1157 22.34 68.66 -28.75
N SER A 1158 22.59 69.97 -28.75
CA SER A 1158 21.60 70.99 -29.14
C SER A 1158 21.16 70.84 -30.61
N ALA A 1159 22.08 70.47 -31.50
CA ALA A 1159 21.76 70.17 -32.89
C ALA A 1159 20.96 68.86 -33.02
N LEU A 1160 21.34 67.81 -32.30
CA LEU A 1160 20.56 66.56 -32.25
C LEU A 1160 19.16 66.78 -31.66
N GLN A 1161 19.04 67.65 -30.65
CA GLN A 1161 17.77 68.07 -30.08
C GLN A 1161 16.90 68.79 -31.09
N PHE A 1162 17.50 69.65 -31.91
CA PHE A 1162 16.78 70.23 -33.03
C PHE A 1162 16.22 69.14 -33.96
N VAL A 1163 17.02 68.11 -34.31
CA VAL A 1163 16.59 67.00 -35.18
C VAL A 1163 15.42 66.21 -34.61
N TYR A 1164 15.45 65.85 -33.34
CA TYR A 1164 14.39 65.02 -32.76
C TYR A 1164 13.15 65.82 -32.33
N CYS A 1165 13.23 67.15 -32.29
CA CYS A 1165 12.07 68.03 -32.11
C CYS A 1165 11.32 68.36 -33.42
N ILE A 1166 11.83 67.95 -34.58
CA ILE A 1166 11.14 68.12 -35.86
C ILE A 1166 9.89 67.22 -35.86
N PRO A 1167 8.67 67.77 -36.05
CA PRO A 1167 7.46 66.96 -36.13
C PRO A 1167 7.52 65.97 -37.31
N VAL A 1168 7.16 64.72 -37.03
CA VAL A 1168 7.01 63.65 -38.03
C VAL A 1168 5.54 63.54 -38.48
N GLY A 1169 5.27 62.79 -39.55
CA GLY A 1169 3.89 62.58 -40.02
C GLY A 1169 3.03 61.79 -39.03
N ASP A 1170 1.70 61.95 -39.08
CA ASP A 1170 0.75 61.27 -38.16
C ASP A 1170 0.84 59.73 -38.17
N THR A 1171 1.45 59.14 -39.20
CA THR A 1171 1.65 57.69 -39.36
C THR A 1171 3.09 57.21 -39.10
N GLU A 1172 3.99 58.11 -38.70
CA GLU A 1172 5.38 57.80 -38.40
C GLU A 1172 5.62 57.70 -36.89
N PHE A 1173 6.65 56.94 -36.49
CA PHE A 1173 7.04 56.87 -35.09
C PHE A 1173 7.86 58.10 -34.69
N THR A 1174 7.68 58.54 -33.45
CA THR A 1174 8.45 59.60 -32.80
C THR A 1174 9.80 59.09 -32.26
N VAL A 1175 10.64 59.98 -31.72
CA VAL A 1175 11.91 59.58 -31.09
C VAL A 1175 11.68 58.93 -29.72
N GLU A 1176 10.65 59.40 -29.00
CA GLU A 1176 10.08 58.82 -27.79
C GLU A 1176 9.15 57.65 -28.12
#